data_AF-A0A7C5S081-F1
#
_entry.id   AF-A0A7C5S081-F1
#
_cell.length_a   1.000
_cell.length_b   1.000
_cell.length_c   1.000
_cell.angle_alpha   90.00
_cell.angle_beta   90.00
_cell.angle_gamma   90.00
#
_symmetry.space_group_name_H-M   'P 1'
#
loop_
_entity.id
_entity.type
_entity.pdbx_description
1 polymer ?
#
loop_
_entity_poly.entity_id
_entity_poly.type
_entity_poly.pdbx_seq_one_letter_code
_entity_poly.pdbx_strand_id
1 'polypeptide(L)'
;MALKGEIMKKLKYAFLQGVSIIFVVLFILWCSDNPTANNEPDGGTQDVSVQKCTNSAQCKSGYECDPVKKICVQAKPDGGQVCNNNLDCVEPDTECINGKCVKVVDAISGDGGKDVEPLSDVSFYCDRDEDCKDTNKVCDLNSHNCVEKNRPVLFVDPQVINFGAVKFGQCAERTFKVQNVGSADLRITMIDFESGTNPEPPLPPRFTLDIPVSIPATISAGNSIDVNVKYCQDDAIVDKGNILIISNDESKPQFKLPIVSSYKDSPDFAIVDEKDFNKKLWPPTANPYQYTVDIGNAQSGKEIKKRIYFTNLAGEAILEVSKLYLTKTTSSNNTFEMKIYNNIDSQTPVKTPIYDNPAEVYFIEVIFKCNEDKFDEASVITFQTNDTDIDNDTTPDDGSTTILIKAQCNYQGPKITLDKQRIDFDTVQVNSEKTEQIVAKNDGKVNLVITEASIENPGTSLSLLVNNQPVNPPLNVTPGGSITFTVKYAPKSIETVSTNLRIKSNDSIGNDNVAIPITAFAIDPTISVDNASIDFGTVLYDVLQNCQSDVKTINISNAGFGQLVISSIELTIGSSSDFVLSNIPNLPITLDSAQKISINATFIPSVGSQQNGQPTVRTGAISIKNSDRKSNFEVVIPLSGAGKTCCPARNNTSGSCTCGTGCLYSCLQDFYDLNGDLNAPDNSNGCEYGCVKTADPKEICDGKDNDCNGLTDEGNINTLCPPPPYATTVCDNGQCKISSCSTGYYDVDGDYSTGCECQADSNDLQGVGNTCEGALAIASEIVDSSQVFVDITGKIVPASDEDWYRVVARDDIDADRRDGKDNFHFAVYFLNNPNNAYQIEIRENDCSNANVKCINDTVFEFSTDFRGDVVPGGPYEGENPCTVSCISNNFTTNCCNDNSRVYFIRVYRNPNAPYLCDTYTIRISNGLPLP
;
A
#
# COMPACT_ATOMS: atom_id res chain seq x y z
N MET A 1 33.15 2.36 -22.58
CA MET A 1 33.22 3.52 -21.66
C MET A 1 32.34 3.16 -20.46
N ALA A 2 32.82 2.72 -19.27
CA ALA A 2 33.96 3.21 -18.48
C ALA A 2 33.97 4.74 -18.47
N LEU A 3 33.89 5.46 -17.35
CA LEU A 3 34.01 5.14 -15.94
C LEU A 3 33.72 6.47 -15.21
N LYS A 4 32.92 6.42 -14.13
CA LYS A 4 32.97 7.23 -12.88
C LYS A 4 32.95 8.77 -12.98
N GLY A 5 32.28 9.47 -12.07
CA GLY A 5 32.02 9.19 -10.64
C GLY A 5 32.44 10.45 -9.86
N GLU A 6 32.03 10.76 -8.65
CA GLU A 6 31.32 10.14 -7.54
C GLU A 6 30.54 11.30 -6.90
N ILE A 7 29.30 11.19 -6.46
CA ILE A 7 28.91 10.99 -5.04
C ILE A 7 27.38 10.84 -5.07
N MET A 8 26.89 9.67 -5.49
CA MET A 8 25.48 9.26 -5.39
C MET A 8 25.41 7.75 -5.68
N LYS A 9 25.95 6.95 -4.74
CA LYS A 9 25.61 5.55 -4.45
C LYS A 9 26.66 4.91 -3.54
N LYS A 10 26.36 4.88 -2.23
CA LYS A 10 26.55 3.74 -1.31
C LYS A 10 25.73 4.05 -0.04
N LEU A 11 24.46 3.63 -0.03
CA LEU A 11 23.90 2.56 0.83
C LEU A 11 23.86 2.98 2.32
N LYS A 12 22.72 3.22 2.96
CA LYS A 12 21.66 2.24 3.33
C LYS A 12 22.21 0.85 3.64
N TYR A 13 22.61 0.62 4.89
CA TYR A 13 22.41 -0.63 5.66
C TYR A 13 22.75 -0.36 7.14
N ALA A 14 21.73 -0.32 8.01
CA ALA A 14 21.73 -0.85 9.38
C ALA A 14 20.46 -0.41 10.13
N PHE A 15 19.48 -1.29 10.15
CA PHE A 15 18.47 -1.38 11.21
C PHE A 15 19.12 -2.04 12.45
N LEU A 16 18.55 -1.79 13.64
CA LEU A 16 19.04 -2.13 15.00
C LEU A 16 20.11 -1.15 15.50
N GLN A 17 19.82 -0.26 16.45
CA GLN A 17 19.50 -0.54 17.85
C GLN A 17 18.81 0.68 18.47
N GLY A 18 17.81 0.46 19.31
CA GLY A 18 17.20 1.52 20.10
C GLY A 18 18.18 2.08 21.11
N VAL A 19 18.05 3.39 21.40
CA VAL A 19 18.32 4.01 22.71
C VAL A 19 17.76 5.45 22.67
N SER A 20 16.91 5.74 23.65
CA SER A 20 16.45 7.07 24.09
C SER A 20 17.60 8.03 24.36
N ILE A 21 17.37 9.36 24.31
CA ILE A 21 17.89 10.29 25.33
C ILE A 21 17.11 11.61 25.29
N ILE A 22 16.90 12.11 26.50
CA ILE A 22 16.09 13.22 27.01
C ILE A 22 17.01 14.43 27.30
N PHE A 23 16.49 15.65 27.06
CA PHE A 23 16.76 16.96 27.68
C PHE A 23 18.19 17.53 27.87
N VAL A 24 18.38 18.83 27.56
CA VAL A 24 18.62 19.99 28.49
C VAL A 24 19.35 21.16 27.79
N VAL A 25 18.68 22.33 27.78
CA VAL A 25 19.08 23.74 28.05
C VAL A 25 20.56 24.17 27.87
N LEU A 26 20.82 25.28 27.15
CA LEU A 26 21.48 26.50 27.72
C LEU A 26 21.54 27.70 26.75
N PHE A 27 21.43 28.87 27.38
CA PHE A 27 21.41 30.25 26.87
C PHE A 27 22.79 30.91 27.16
N ILE A 28 23.10 32.03 26.47
CA ILE A 28 24.08 33.12 26.79
C ILE A 28 25.44 33.15 26.01
N LEU A 29 25.45 34.00 24.96
CA LEU A 29 26.24 35.24 24.70
C LEU A 29 27.74 35.27 24.27
N TRP A 30 27.97 36.17 23.26
CA TRP A 30 29.16 36.98 22.84
C TRP A 30 30.18 36.32 21.88
N CYS A 31 30.82 36.98 20.87
CA CYS A 31 30.88 38.38 20.43
C CYS A 31 31.42 38.51 18.96
N SER A 32 31.12 39.66 18.33
CA SER A 32 31.74 40.44 17.22
C SER A 32 32.44 39.81 15.99
N ASP A 33 32.09 40.30 14.78
CA ASP A 33 32.90 41.31 14.06
C ASP A 33 32.14 41.97 12.87
N ASN A 34 32.57 43.18 12.55
CA ASN A 34 31.86 44.30 11.92
C ASN A 34 32.26 44.47 10.40
N PRO A 35 31.91 45.55 9.66
CA PRO A 35 31.10 45.46 8.43
C PRO A 35 31.77 46.09 7.17
N THR A 36 31.10 46.03 6.01
CA THR A 36 31.38 46.92 4.87
C THR A 36 30.09 47.34 4.15
N ALA A 37 29.85 48.66 4.10
CA ALA A 37 29.38 49.55 3.01
C ALA A 37 28.44 48.99 1.92
N ASN A 38 27.51 49.70 1.28
CA ASN A 38 26.91 51.04 1.26
C ASN A 38 26.01 51.00 -0.01
N ASN A 39 24.78 51.52 0.01
CA ASN A 39 24.27 52.52 -0.95
C ASN A 39 22.75 52.74 -0.85
N GLU A 40 22.46 54.03 -0.78
CA GLU A 40 21.23 54.82 -0.57
C GLU A 40 20.22 54.76 -1.75
N PRO A 41 18.98 55.31 -1.65
CA PRO A 41 18.72 56.74 -1.38
C PRO A 41 17.58 57.10 -0.42
N ASP A 42 17.98 57.99 0.49
CA ASP A 42 17.41 59.26 0.98
C ASP A 42 15.92 59.63 0.79
N GLY A 43 15.36 60.16 1.87
CA GLY A 43 14.01 60.69 1.97
C GLY A 43 13.56 60.88 3.42
N GLY A 44 14.18 61.80 4.17
CA GLY A 44 13.73 62.13 5.52
C GLY A 44 14.48 63.30 6.17
N THR A 45 13.80 64.44 6.26
CA THR A 45 14.21 65.66 6.97
C THR A 45 14.71 65.37 8.40
N GLN A 46 15.99 65.65 8.67
CA GLN A 46 16.53 65.61 10.04
C GLN A 46 16.24 66.90 10.80
N ASP A 47 15.69 66.72 12.00
CA ASP A 47 15.40 67.72 13.01
C ASP A 47 16.71 68.30 13.59
N VAL A 48 16.88 69.62 13.53
CA VAL A 48 18.13 70.35 13.83
C VAL A 48 18.36 70.51 15.35
N SER A 49 17.44 70.05 16.18
CA SER A 49 17.46 70.17 17.65
C SER A 49 18.46 69.23 18.38
N VAL A 50 19.13 68.32 17.66
CA VAL A 50 19.98 67.27 18.28
C VAL A 50 21.48 67.39 17.92
N GLN A 51 21.90 68.46 17.24
CA GLN A 51 23.31 68.67 16.89
C GLN A 51 24.14 68.95 18.15
N LYS A 52 25.10 68.07 18.49
CA LYS A 52 26.02 68.30 19.61
C LYS A 52 27.00 69.44 19.35
N CYS A 53 27.29 70.25 20.37
CA CYS A 53 28.14 71.44 20.27
C CYS A 53 29.00 71.63 21.53
N THR A 54 30.12 72.33 21.36
CA THR A 54 31.01 72.76 22.47
C THR A 54 31.07 74.27 22.63
N ASN A 55 30.72 75.03 21.59
CA ASN A 55 30.50 76.47 21.62
C ASN A 55 29.47 76.87 20.54
N SER A 56 28.87 78.05 20.68
CA SER A 56 27.76 78.49 19.81
C SER A 56 28.17 78.78 18.35
N ALA A 57 29.46 78.85 18.02
CA ALA A 57 29.92 79.01 16.63
C ALA A 57 29.78 77.73 15.79
N GLN A 58 29.53 76.59 16.43
CA GLN A 58 29.30 75.29 15.77
C GLN A 58 27.82 75.07 15.42
N CYS A 59 26.92 75.96 15.85
CA CYS A 59 25.49 75.89 15.58
C CYS A 59 25.12 76.76 14.36
N LYS A 60 24.09 76.35 13.61
CA LYS A 60 23.58 77.10 12.46
C LYS A 60 22.99 78.44 12.94
N SER A 61 23.07 79.48 12.10
CA SER A 61 22.55 80.82 12.40
C SER A 61 21.12 80.77 12.98
N GLY A 62 20.93 81.29 14.20
CA GLY A 62 19.66 81.24 14.94
C GLY A 62 19.58 80.19 16.06
N TYR A 63 20.65 79.43 16.30
CA TYR A 63 20.76 78.43 17.38
C TYR A 63 22.03 78.70 18.20
N GLU A 64 21.97 78.46 19.51
CA GLU A 64 23.12 78.57 20.44
C GLU A 64 23.39 77.25 21.17
N CYS A 65 24.60 77.08 21.68
CA CYS A 65 25.00 75.85 22.33
C CYS A 65 24.60 75.85 23.81
N ASP A 66 23.71 74.94 24.22
CA ASP A 66 23.34 74.77 25.64
C ASP A 66 24.58 74.33 26.45
N PRO A 67 25.03 75.11 27.45
CA PRO A 67 26.27 74.83 28.17
C PRO A 67 26.23 73.54 29.01
N VAL A 68 25.02 73.07 29.39
CA VAL A 68 24.78 71.87 30.19
C VAL A 68 24.50 70.66 29.30
N LYS A 69 23.65 70.82 28.28
CA LYS A 69 23.20 69.70 27.43
C LYS A 69 24.12 69.43 26.23
N LYS A 70 25.04 70.36 25.91
CA LYS A 70 25.99 70.26 24.79
C LYS A 70 25.31 69.98 23.45
N ILE A 71 24.14 70.56 23.22
CA ILE A 71 23.36 70.47 21.97
C ILE A 71 22.93 71.87 21.53
N CYS A 72 22.82 72.07 20.21
CA CYS A 72 22.37 73.32 19.60
C CYS A 72 20.86 73.46 19.82
N VAL A 73 20.47 74.43 20.62
CA VAL A 73 19.07 74.80 20.88
C VAL A 73 18.76 76.11 20.19
N GLN A 74 17.51 76.32 19.81
CA GLN A 74 17.09 77.54 19.13
C GLN A 74 17.37 78.73 20.06
N ALA A 75 18.11 79.72 19.57
CA ALA A 75 18.40 80.92 20.34
C ALA A 75 17.05 81.55 20.71
N LYS A 76 16.78 81.70 22.00
CA LYS A 76 15.56 82.36 22.46
C LYS A 76 15.53 83.76 21.86
N PRO A 77 14.37 84.26 21.38
CA PRO A 77 14.22 85.66 21.06
C PRO A 77 14.28 86.44 22.37
N ASP A 78 15.49 86.83 22.78
CA ASP A 78 15.69 87.87 23.78
C ASP A 78 15.30 89.21 23.14
N GLY A 79 14.00 89.41 23.03
CA GLY A 79 13.35 90.64 22.62
C GLY A 79 12.38 91.03 23.71
N GLY A 80 12.87 91.82 24.68
CA GLY A 80 12.05 92.37 25.76
C GLY A 80 10.72 92.91 25.23
N GLN A 81 9.65 92.59 25.95
CA GLN A 81 8.30 93.01 25.65
C GLN A 81 8.29 94.53 25.39
N VAL A 82 7.91 94.91 24.17
CA VAL A 82 7.78 96.32 23.78
C VAL A 82 6.51 96.84 24.43
N CYS A 83 6.62 97.93 25.19
CA CYS A 83 5.52 98.51 25.94
C CYS A 83 5.33 99.98 25.53
N ASN A 84 4.09 100.47 25.56
CA ASN A 84 3.79 101.90 25.41
C ASN A 84 3.47 102.55 26.76
N ASN A 85 3.04 101.76 27.74
CA ASN A 85 2.79 102.17 29.13
C ASN A 85 2.97 100.98 30.10
N ASN A 86 2.91 101.24 31.41
CA ASN A 86 3.19 100.24 32.45
C ASN A 86 2.16 99.08 32.52
N LEU A 87 0.96 99.22 31.95
CA LEU A 87 -0.05 98.14 31.91
C LEU A 87 0.26 97.08 30.84
N ASP A 88 1.20 97.36 29.93
CA ASP A 88 1.63 96.42 28.90
C ASP A 88 2.66 95.38 29.42
N CYS A 89 3.13 95.54 30.66
CA CYS A 89 4.11 94.68 31.32
C CYS A 89 3.42 93.69 32.26
N VAL A 90 3.52 92.39 31.95
CA VAL A 90 2.69 91.33 32.58
C VAL A 90 3.37 90.70 33.80
N GLU A 91 4.67 90.91 34.00
CA GLU A 91 5.38 90.43 35.19
C GLU A 91 5.28 91.42 36.37
N PRO A 92 5.07 90.92 37.61
CA PRO A 92 5.16 91.74 38.83
C PRO A 92 6.53 92.43 38.94
N ASP A 93 6.53 93.66 39.47
CA ASP A 93 7.72 94.49 39.69
C ASP A 93 8.47 94.92 38.41
N THR A 94 7.76 95.08 37.29
CA THR A 94 8.30 95.66 36.04
C THR A 94 7.63 96.97 35.63
N GLU A 95 8.41 97.93 35.12
CA GLU A 95 7.91 99.21 34.58
C GLU A 95 8.33 99.42 33.12
N CYS A 96 7.54 100.18 32.36
CA CYS A 96 7.81 100.49 30.96
C CYS A 96 8.77 101.68 30.84
N ILE A 97 10.04 101.40 30.53
CA ILE A 97 11.08 102.43 30.38
C ILE A 97 11.64 102.35 28.95
N ASN A 98 11.54 103.46 28.20
CA ASN A 98 12.01 103.58 26.81
C ASN A 98 11.48 102.48 25.87
N GLY A 99 10.20 102.14 26.02
CA GLY A 99 9.53 101.18 25.16
C GLY A 99 9.84 99.71 25.46
N LYS A 100 10.42 99.39 26.61
CA LYS A 100 10.68 98.02 27.08
C LYS A 100 10.32 97.86 28.56
N CYS A 101 9.78 96.70 28.93
CA CYS A 101 9.51 96.35 30.32
C CYS A 101 10.82 95.99 31.06
N VAL A 102 11.09 96.63 32.21
CA VAL A 102 12.33 96.45 33.00
C VAL A 102 11.98 96.19 34.48
N LYS A 103 12.65 95.23 35.13
CA LYS A 103 12.45 94.91 36.56
C LYS A 103 13.04 96.00 37.46
N VAL A 104 12.25 96.46 38.43
CA VAL A 104 12.69 97.43 39.45
C VAL A 104 13.53 96.68 40.49
N VAL A 105 14.82 97.01 40.60
CA VAL A 105 15.72 96.51 41.64
C VAL A 105 16.33 97.71 42.33
N ASP A 106 15.86 98.05 43.53
CA ASP A 106 16.45 99.15 44.30
C ASP A 106 17.62 98.64 45.14
N ALA A 107 18.82 98.93 44.62
CA ALA A 107 20.04 99.07 45.38
C ALA A 107 20.30 100.57 45.65
N ILE A 108 20.66 100.87 46.89
CA ILE A 108 21.17 102.16 47.35
C ILE A 108 22.47 102.51 46.60
N SER A 109 22.57 103.73 46.05
CA SER A 109 23.68 104.69 46.19
C SER A 109 23.92 105.56 44.95
N GLY A 110 24.01 106.88 45.16
CA GLY A 110 24.75 107.81 44.31
C GLY A 110 23.92 108.86 43.56
N ASP A 111 23.66 110.01 44.18
CA ASP A 111 23.38 111.25 43.46
C ASP A 111 24.61 112.16 43.48
N GLY A 112 25.09 112.53 42.28
CA GLY A 112 26.01 113.62 42.04
C GLY A 112 25.21 114.78 41.41
N GLY A 113 25.08 115.88 42.17
CA GLY A 113 24.18 116.97 41.80
C GLY A 113 24.64 117.90 40.68
N LYS A 114 23.73 118.81 40.31
CA LYS A 114 23.87 120.27 40.16
C LYS A 114 22.65 120.86 39.45
N ASP A 115 21.97 121.80 40.12
CA ASP A 115 21.56 123.15 39.60
C ASP A 115 20.45 123.78 40.48
N VAL A 116 20.88 124.47 41.56
CA VAL A 116 20.58 125.86 42.02
C VAL A 116 19.42 126.57 41.28
N GLU A 117 18.38 127.24 41.84
CA GLU A 117 17.97 127.81 43.15
C GLU A 117 16.50 128.38 43.00
N PRO A 118 15.85 129.05 43.99
CA PRO A 118 15.89 128.95 45.47
C PRO A 118 14.47 128.89 46.09
N LEU A 119 14.36 128.64 47.42
CA LEU A 119 13.51 129.40 48.38
C LEU A 119 13.67 128.83 49.82
N SER A 120 14.50 129.53 50.61
CA SER A 120 14.49 129.72 52.07
C SER A 120 13.80 128.68 52.98
N ASP A 121 14.58 127.84 53.68
CA ASP A 121 14.74 127.92 55.15
C ASP A 121 15.89 126.99 55.60
N VAL A 122 16.73 127.45 56.52
CA VAL A 122 18.01 126.79 56.87
C VAL A 122 17.78 125.70 57.93
N SER A 123 17.90 124.41 57.55
CA SER A 123 18.08 123.30 58.51
C SER A 123 19.58 123.06 58.76
N PHE A 124 19.96 123.02 60.04
CA PHE A 124 21.33 122.77 60.49
C PHE A 124 21.67 121.27 60.34
N TYR A 125 22.53 120.95 59.37
CA TYR A 125 23.17 119.64 59.18
C TYR A 125 24.10 119.31 60.36
N CYS A 126 24.03 118.08 60.91
CA CYS A 126 24.93 117.58 61.96
C CYS A 126 25.68 116.32 61.51
N ASP A 127 26.97 116.20 61.87
CA ASP A 127 27.79 114.99 61.62
C ASP A 127 28.20 114.29 62.93
N ARG A 128 28.13 115.01 64.06
CA ARG A 128 28.36 114.49 65.41
C ARG A 128 27.42 115.19 66.40
N ASP A 129 27.19 114.59 67.56
CA ASP A 129 26.30 115.13 68.60
C ASP A 129 26.61 116.59 69.00
N GLU A 130 27.88 117.00 68.92
CA GLU A 130 28.34 118.36 69.25
C GLU A 130 27.84 119.42 68.26
N ASP A 131 27.45 119.03 67.05
CA ASP A 131 26.91 119.93 66.02
C ASP A 131 25.43 120.27 66.31
N CYS A 132 24.78 119.50 67.17
CA CYS A 132 23.46 119.80 67.70
C CYS A 132 23.59 120.85 68.79
N LYS A 133 23.32 122.11 68.41
CA LYS A 133 23.34 123.28 69.31
C LYS A 133 22.41 123.17 70.53
N ASP A 134 21.57 122.13 70.59
CA ASP A 134 20.70 121.79 71.70
C ASP A 134 21.22 120.53 72.41
N THR A 135 21.62 120.67 73.69
CA THR A 135 22.16 119.58 74.51
C THR A 135 21.17 118.45 74.79
N ASN A 136 19.88 118.63 74.51
CA ASN A 136 18.86 117.58 74.59
C ASN A 136 18.68 116.81 73.28
N LYS A 137 19.43 117.14 72.24
CA LYS A 137 19.38 116.46 70.95
C LYS A 137 20.72 115.78 70.66
N VAL A 138 20.65 114.59 70.06
CA VAL A 138 21.79 113.85 69.54
C VAL A 138 21.66 113.76 68.03
N CYS A 139 22.78 113.63 67.33
CA CYS A 139 22.77 113.54 65.88
C CYS A 139 22.34 112.12 65.47
N ASP A 140 21.18 112.00 64.82
CA ASP A 140 20.81 110.74 64.19
C ASP A 140 21.65 110.57 62.92
N LEU A 141 22.67 109.72 63.02
CA LEU A 141 23.63 109.46 61.94
C LEU A 141 22.98 108.85 60.67
N ASN A 142 21.73 108.38 60.74
CA ASN A 142 21.00 107.93 59.55
C ASN A 142 20.29 109.08 58.84
N SER A 143 19.82 110.10 59.56
CA SER A 143 19.07 111.22 59.00
C SER A 143 19.84 112.55 58.96
N HIS A 144 21.05 112.60 59.51
CA HIS A 144 21.93 113.78 59.65
C HIS A 144 21.22 115.00 60.26
N ASN A 145 20.23 114.72 61.12
CA ASN A 145 19.43 115.72 61.83
C ASN A 145 19.52 115.50 63.34
N CYS A 146 19.41 116.59 64.09
CA CYS A 146 19.39 116.57 65.55
C CYS A 146 18.02 116.08 66.08
N VAL A 147 17.98 114.89 66.69
CA VAL A 147 16.78 114.28 67.28
C VAL A 147 16.84 114.24 68.81
N GLU A 148 15.68 114.28 69.49
CA GLU A 148 15.59 114.29 70.96
C GLU A 148 16.20 113.03 71.61
N LYS A 149 17.08 113.23 72.59
CA LYS A 149 17.65 112.18 73.45
C LYS A 149 16.55 111.71 74.43
N ASN A 150 16.29 110.38 74.49
CA ASN A 150 15.24 109.69 75.29
C ASN A 150 13.89 109.42 74.60
N ARG A 151 13.85 108.55 73.57
CA ARG A 151 12.58 108.07 72.98
C ARG A 151 12.49 106.53 72.95
N PRO A 152 11.31 105.94 73.23
CA PRO A 152 11.09 104.50 73.07
C PRO A 152 10.94 104.14 71.58
N VAL A 153 11.44 102.97 71.18
CA VAL A 153 11.34 102.50 69.78
C VAL A 153 10.88 101.04 69.76
N LEU A 154 9.71 100.79 69.19
CA LEU A 154 9.10 99.47 69.04
C LEU A 154 9.73 98.74 67.84
N PHE A 155 10.27 97.56 68.12
CA PHE A 155 10.71 96.61 67.10
C PHE A 155 10.05 95.24 67.34
N VAL A 156 9.52 94.62 66.28
CA VAL A 156 8.81 93.34 66.35
C VAL A 156 9.52 92.33 65.45
N ASP A 157 9.81 91.14 65.92
CA ASP A 157 10.55 90.13 65.13
C ASP A 157 9.95 88.74 65.30
N PRO A 158 9.48 88.06 64.23
CA PRO A 158 9.46 88.51 62.84
C PRO A 158 8.39 89.59 62.57
N GLN A 159 8.54 90.30 61.44
CA GLN A 159 7.59 91.33 60.99
C GLN A 159 6.31 90.75 60.33
N VAL A 160 6.23 89.43 60.16
CA VAL A 160 5.04 88.67 59.71
C VAL A 160 5.09 87.27 60.33
N ILE A 161 3.93 86.74 60.74
CA ILE A 161 3.84 85.34 61.19
C ILE A 161 3.12 84.54 60.12
N ASN A 162 3.86 83.63 59.49
CA ASN A 162 3.28 82.67 58.55
C ASN A 162 3.20 81.28 59.19
N PHE A 163 1.98 80.77 59.32
CA PHE A 163 1.73 79.43 59.88
C PHE A 163 1.97 78.31 58.86
N GLY A 164 2.09 78.63 57.58
CA GLY A 164 2.15 77.65 56.49
C GLY A 164 0.83 76.92 56.32
N ALA A 165 0.88 75.74 55.67
CA ALA A 165 -0.26 74.83 55.57
C ALA A 165 -0.38 73.97 56.83
N VAL A 166 -1.31 74.35 57.71
CA VAL A 166 -1.66 73.54 58.88
C VAL A 166 -2.70 72.51 58.46
N LYS A 167 -2.47 71.23 58.80
CA LYS A 167 -3.39 70.13 58.50
C LYS A 167 -4.79 70.40 59.07
N PHE A 168 -5.82 69.96 58.35
CA PHE A 168 -7.20 70.08 58.80
C PHE A 168 -7.40 69.45 60.19
N GLY A 169 -8.02 70.18 61.11
CA GLY A 169 -8.28 69.74 62.49
C GLY A 169 -7.03 69.72 63.39
N GLN A 170 -5.87 70.18 62.91
CA GLN A 170 -4.64 70.31 63.69
C GLN A 170 -4.36 71.77 64.04
N CYS A 171 -3.47 71.99 65.01
CA CYS A 171 -3.01 73.31 65.40
C CYS A 171 -1.49 73.46 65.23
N ALA A 172 -1.04 74.68 64.93
CA ALA A 172 0.37 75.06 64.91
C ALA A 172 0.60 76.28 65.81
N GLU A 173 1.81 76.37 66.38
CA GLU A 173 2.22 77.48 67.25
C GLU A 173 3.45 78.18 66.64
N ARG A 174 3.51 79.50 66.80
CA ARG A 174 4.61 80.37 66.39
C ARG A 174 4.88 81.41 67.48
N THR A 175 6.10 81.92 67.53
CA THR A 175 6.52 82.92 68.53
C THR A 175 7.03 84.17 67.83
N PHE A 176 6.67 85.35 68.35
CA PHE A 176 7.24 86.63 67.92
C PHE A 176 7.70 87.44 69.13
N LYS A 177 8.68 88.32 68.91
CA LYS A 177 9.33 89.10 69.94
C LYS A 177 8.97 90.57 69.82
N VAL A 178 8.50 91.17 70.91
CA VAL A 178 8.26 92.61 71.02
C VAL A 178 9.42 93.22 71.81
N GLN A 179 10.21 94.08 71.16
CA GLN A 179 11.48 94.60 71.66
C GLN A 179 11.45 96.12 71.76
N ASN A 180 12.09 96.66 72.80
CA ASN A 180 12.39 98.08 72.88
C ASN A 180 13.84 98.32 72.45
N VAL A 181 14.03 98.81 71.23
CA VAL A 181 15.36 99.16 70.69
C VAL A 181 15.71 100.64 70.89
N GLY A 182 14.82 101.39 71.56
CA GLY A 182 15.03 102.80 71.91
C GLY A 182 15.79 102.96 73.22
N SER A 183 15.93 104.21 73.65
CA SER A 183 16.68 104.58 74.87
C SER A 183 15.80 104.96 76.06
N ALA A 184 14.47 104.97 75.91
CA ALA A 184 13.49 105.22 76.96
C ALA A 184 12.48 104.07 77.08
N ASP A 185 11.77 103.99 78.20
CA ASP A 185 10.78 102.92 78.48
C ASP A 185 9.64 102.86 77.45
N LEU A 186 9.49 101.71 76.79
CA LEU A 186 8.42 101.41 75.84
C LEU A 186 7.22 100.83 76.58
N ARG A 187 6.12 101.58 76.65
CA ARG A 187 4.86 101.15 77.27
C ARG A 187 3.95 100.55 76.21
N ILE A 188 3.73 99.25 76.30
CA ILE A 188 2.72 98.53 75.51
C ILE A 188 1.38 98.64 76.22
N THR A 189 0.39 99.19 75.53
CA THR A 189 -0.98 99.36 76.05
C THR A 189 -1.90 98.21 75.66
N MET A 190 -1.66 97.59 74.50
CA MET A 190 -2.47 96.50 73.98
C MET A 190 -1.63 95.60 73.08
N ILE A 191 -1.84 94.29 73.21
CA ILE A 191 -1.50 93.27 72.21
C ILE A 191 -2.74 92.41 72.08
N ASP A 192 -3.45 92.52 70.96
CA ASP A 192 -4.68 91.76 70.70
C ASP A 192 -4.87 91.57 69.18
N PHE A 193 -5.80 90.74 68.76
CA PHE A 193 -6.14 90.61 67.33
C PHE A 193 -6.95 91.81 66.83
N GLU A 194 -6.71 92.22 65.60
CA GLU A 194 -7.58 93.16 64.89
C GLU A 194 -8.97 92.52 64.67
N SER A 195 -10.02 93.34 64.74
CA SER A 195 -11.40 92.91 64.50
C SER A 195 -11.53 92.17 63.16
N GLY A 196 -12.20 91.02 63.16
CA GLY A 196 -12.37 90.16 61.98
C GLY A 196 -11.25 89.14 61.75
N THR A 197 -10.18 89.12 62.57
CA THR A 197 -9.11 88.11 62.48
C THR A 197 -9.57 86.72 62.91
N ASN A 198 -10.47 86.65 63.89
CA ASN A 198 -11.09 85.41 64.36
C ASN A 198 -12.58 85.39 63.96
N PRO A 199 -13.17 84.19 63.75
CA PRO A 199 -14.59 84.07 63.47
C PRO A 199 -15.45 84.61 64.64
N GLU A 200 -16.64 85.14 64.32
CA GLU A 200 -17.56 85.63 65.34
C GLU A 200 -18.09 84.48 66.23
N PRO A 201 -18.26 84.69 67.56
CA PRO A 201 -18.90 83.70 68.42
C PRO A 201 -20.28 83.28 67.89
N PRO A 202 -20.65 81.99 67.93
CA PRO A 202 -20.17 80.96 68.86
C PRO A 202 -19.01 80.09 68.34
N LEU A 203 -18.44 80.37 67.17
CA LEU A 203 -17.32 79.59 66.64
C LEU A 203 -16.07 79.74 67.53
N PRO A 204 -15.29 78.67 67.73
CA PRO A 204 -14.05 78.77 68.48
C PRO A 204 -13.05 79.69 67.74
N PRO A 205 -12.21 80.46 68.46
CA PRO A 205 -11.20 81.28 67.82
C PRO A 205 -10.16 80.38 67.14
N ARG A 206 -9.81 80.72 65.88
CA ARG A 206 -8.76 80.02 65.13
C ARG A 206 -7.38 80.45 65.58
N PHE A 207 -7.20 81.73 65.89
CA PHE A 207 -5.97 82.29 66.45
C PHE A 207 -6.15 82.60 67.94
N THR A 208 -5.21 82.16 68.77
CA THR A 208 -5.14 82.53 70.19
C THR A 208 -3.76 83.06 70.55
N LEU A 209 -3.70 84.02 71.49
CA LEU A 209 -2.45 84.57 72.01
C LEU A 209 -2.17 84.02 73.41
N ASP A 210 -0.92 83.65 73.63
CA ASP A 210 -0.36 83.36 74.95
C ASP A 210 0.78 84.35 75.23
N ILE A 211 0.46 85.36 76.05
CA ILE A 211 1.36 86.46 76.41
C ILE A 211 1.87 86.21 77.84
N PRO A 212 3.20 86.08 78.06
CA PRO A 212 3.74 85.70 79.36
C PRO A 212 3.72 86.82 80.42
N VAL A 213 3.19 88.00 80.08
CA VAL A 213 3.11 89.19 80.95
C VAL A 213 1.71 89.82 80.88
N SER A 214 1.30 90.53 81.94
CA SER A 214 0.05 91.28 81.95
C SER A 214 0.18 92.61 81.19
N ILE A 215 -0.68 92.86 80.21
CA ILE A 215 -0.75 94.12 79.45
C ILE A 215 -1.81 95.06 80.10
N PRO A 216 -1.55 96.37 80.31
CA PRO A 216 -0.41 97.15 79.82
C PRO A 216 0.92 96.83 80.54
N ALA A 217 2.02 96.79 79.78
CA ALA A 217 3.36 96.48 80.28
C ALA A 217 4.39 97.53 79.85
N THR A 218 5.47 97.68 80.63
CA THR A 218 6.62 98.54 80.28
C THR A 218 7.84 97.67 79.98
N ILE A 219 8.44 97.87 78.81
CA ILE A 219 9.66 97.20 78.36
C ILE A 219 10.80 98.22 78.43
N SER A 220 11.73 98.04 79.37
CA SER A 220 12.91 98.90 79.47
C SER A 220 13.80 98.80 78.23
N ALA A 221 14.58 99.84 77.97
CA ALA A 221 15.51 99.91 76.83
C ALA A 221 16.40 98.65 76.73
N GLY A 222 16.43 98.02 75.56
CA GLY A 222 17.19 96.79 75.28
C GLY A 222 16.51 95.48 75.67
N ASN A 223 15.37 95.51 76.38
CA ASN A 223 14.63 94.30 76.76
C ASN A 223 13.54 93.91 75.74
N SER A 224 13.00 92.71 75.90
CA SER A 224 11.98 92.14 75.03
C SER A 224 11.03 91.20 75.74
N ILE A 225 9.85 90.98 75.15
CA ILE A 225 8.91 89.91 75.53
C ILE A 225 8.67 88.98 74.32
N ASP A 226 8.63 87.67 74.55
CA ASP A 226 8.26 86.68 73.55
C ASP A 226 6.76 86.36 73.70
N VAL A 227 5.99 86.43 72.62
CA VAL A 227 4.55 86.15 72.59
C VAL A 227 4.29 84.97 71.68
N ASN A 228 3.55 83.98 72.17
CA ASN A 228 3.14 82.82 71.37
C ASN A 228 1.78 83.08 70.74
N VAL A 229 1.65 82.73 69.47
CA VAL A 229 0.39 82.70 68.74
C VAL A 229 0.13 81.26 68.28
N LYS A 230 -1.05 80.76 68.62
CA LYS A 230 -1.54 79.45 68.19
C LYS A 230 -2.58 79.64 67.10
N TYR A 231 -2.51 78.82 66.06
CA TYR A 231 -3.48 78.74 64.98
C TYR A 231 -4.02 77.32 64.89
N CYS A 232 -5.34 77.14 64.92
CA CYS A 232 -6.03 75.86 64.72
C CYS A 232 -6.90 75.96 63.47
N GLN A 233 -6.66 75.08 62.49
CA GLN A 233 -7.39 75.09 61.22
C GLN A 233 -8.60 74.15 61.28
N ASP A 234 -9.77 74.64 60.86
CA ASP A 234 -11.04 73.90 60.95
C ASP A 234 -11.93 73.96 59.69
N ASP A 235 -11.56 74.72 58.65
CA ASP A 235 -12.37 74.86 57.44
C ASP A 235 -11.63 74.67 56.12
N ALA A 236 -10.31 74.40 56.17
CA ALA A 236 -9.46 74.24 54.99
C ALA A 236 -9.40 75.49 54.07
N ILE A 237 -9.64 76.69 54.60
CA ILE A 237 -9.55 77.97 53.87
C ILE A 237 -8.36 78.79 54.38
N VAL A 238 -7.75 79.60 53.52
CA VAL A 238 -6.68 80.52 53.93
C VAL A 238 -7.24 81.54 54.93
N ASP A 239 -6.63 81.59 56.11
CA ASP A 239 -6.93 82.55 57.16
C ASP A 239 -5.88 83.66 57.20
N LYS A 240 -6.33 84.91 57.32
CA LYS A 240 -5.45 86.07 57.44
C LYS A 240 -6.02 87.07 58.43
N GLY A 241 -5.15 87.77 59.14
CA GLY A 241 -5.52 88.84 60.05
C GLY A 241 -4.30 89.60 60.53
N ASN A 242 -4.46 90.39 61.59
CA ASN A 242 -3.37 91.16 62.17
C ASN A 242 -3.40 91.06 63.70
N ILE A 243 -2.22 91.00 64.32
CA ILE A 243 -2.05 91.30 65.75
C ILE A 243 -1.73 92.79 65.88
N LEU A 244 -2.55 93.49 66.64
CA LEU A 244 -2.44 94.91 66.92
C LEU A 244 -1.62 95.17 68.18
N ILE A 245 -0.51 95.90 68.04
CA ILE A 245 0.35 96.31 69.15
C ILE A 245 0.27 97.83 69.28
N ILE A 246 -0.30 98.31 70.39
CA ILE A 246 -0.42 99.76 70.69
C ILE A 246 0.64 100.14 71.70
N SER A 247 1.45 101.15 71.40
CA SER A 247 2.55 101.59 72.25
C SER A 247 2.69 103.11 72.34
N ASN A 248 3.56 103.59 73.24
CA ASN A 248 3.95 105.01 73.32
C ASN A 248 5.13 105.38 72.40
N ASP A 249 5.54 104.49 71.49
CA ASP A 249 6.46 104.87 70.40
C ASP A 249 5.73 105.87 69.49
N GLU A 250 6.14 107.13 69.50
CA GLU A 250 5.51 108.19 68.70
C GLU A 250 5.65 107.98 67.19
N SER A 251 6.68 107.25 66.75
CA SER A 251 6.88 106.90 65.34
C SER A 251 6.01 105.71 64.91
N LYS A 252 5.69 104.80 65.85
CA LYS A 252 4.87 103.61 65.65
C LYS A 252 3.90 103.41 66.81
N PRO A 253 2.94 104.34 67.01
CA PRO A 253 2.01 104.26 68.14
C PRO A 253 1.08 103.04 68.00
N GLN A 254 0.92 102.57 66.77
CA GLN A 254 0.19 101.36 66.43
C GLN A 254 1.01 100.57 65.40
N PHE A 255 1.34 99.32 65.73
CA PHE A 255 1.96 98.37 64.81
C PHE A 255 1.00 97.22 64.53
N LYS A 256 0.82 96.89 63.24
CA LYS A 256 0.02 95.74 62.79
C LYS A 256 0.99 94.65 62.37
N LEU A 257 1.04 93.55 63.12
CA LEU A 257 1.80 92.36 62.77
C LEU A 257 0.89 91.43 61.95
N PRO A 258 1.12 91.24 60.63
CA PRO A 258 0.29 90.36 59.83
C PRO A 258 0.46 88.91 60.26
N ILE A 259 -0.65 88.20 60.41
CA ILE A 259 -0.68 86.76 60.59
C ILE A 259 -1.41 86.14 59.39
N VAL A 260 -0.77 85.16 58.78
CA VAL A 260 -1.28 84.48 57.59
C VAL A 260 -1.09 82.98 57.76
N SER A 261 -2.10 82.20 57.41
CA SER A 261 -1.87 80.84 56.93
C SER A 261 -1.67 80.90 55.41
N SER A 262 -1.09 79.85 54.85
CA SER A 262 -0.92 79.76 53.39
C SER A 262 -1.27 78.37 52.93
N TYR A 263 -2.08 78.28 51.86
CA TYR A 263 -2.01 77.19 50.91
C TYR A 263 -1.23 77.73 49.72
N LYS A 264 -0.06 77.13 49.43
CA LYS A 264 0.78 77.59 48.32
C LYS A 264 0.47 76.92 46.99
N ASP A 265 -0.27 75.82 47.03
CA ASP A 265 -0.59 75.00 45.87
C ASP A 265 -2.10 74.94 45.63
N SER A 266 -2.50 74.46 44.46
CA SER A 266 -3.88 74.04 44.18
C SER A 266 -4.05 72.57 44.58
N PRO A 267 -5.25 72.14 45.04
CA PRO A 267 -5.55 70.71 45.21
C PRO A 267 -5.28 69.94 43.92
N ASP A 268 -4.75 68.72 44.02
CA ASP A 268 -4.40 67.88 42.87
C ASP A 268 -4.84 66.43 43.15
N PHE A 269 -6.07 66.11 42.77
CA PHE A 269 -6.64 64.77 42.93
C PHE A 269 -5.94 63.81 41.95
N ALA A 270 -5.48 62.68 42.49
CA ALA A 270 -4.95 61.62 41.65
C ALA A 270 -5.41 60.23 42.11
N ILE A 271 -5.67 59.38 41.12
CA ILE A 271 -5.72 57.93 41.33
C ILE A 271 -4.29 57.42 41.17
N VAL A 272 -3.83 56.60 42.11
CA VAL A 272 -2.43 56.20 42.22
C VAL A 272 -2.23 54.69 42.27
N ASP A 273 -0.99 54.27 42.00
CA ASP A 273 -0.60 52.86 42.01
C ASP A 273 -0.55 52.29 43.43
N GLU A 274 -1.05 51.07 43.63
CA GLU A 274 -1.10 50.41 44.94
C GLU A 274 0.30 50.19 45.56
N LYS A 275 1.35 50.14 44.72
CA LYS A 275 2.73 49.89 45.14
C LYS A 275 3.57 51.16 45.25
N ASP A 276 3.10 52.25 44.63
CA ASP A 276 3.77 53.54 44.61
C ASP A 276 2.73 54.66 44.55
N PHE A 277 2.39 55.20 45.71
CA PHE A 277 1.37 56.24 45.82
C PHE A 277 1.79 57.59 45.21
N ASN A 278 3.04 57.75 44.78
CA ASN A 278 3.47 58.93 44.02
C ASN A 278 3.27 58.75 42.51
N LYS A 279 3.00 57.52 42.05
CA LYS A 279 2.78 57.21 40.65
C LYS A 279 1.30 57.42 40.31
N LYS A 280 1.00 58.52 39.60
CA LYS A 280 -0.32 58.81 39.03
C LYS A 280 -0.72 57.74 38.01
N LEU A 281 -1.87 57.10 38.22
CA LEU A 281 -2.58 56.28 37.23
C LEU A 281 -3.63 57.10 36.48
N TRP A 282 -4.20 58.11 37.13
CA TRP A 282 -5.09 59.09 36.53
C TRP A 282 -4.98 60.43 37.28
N PRO A 283 -5.01 61.57 36.57
CA PRO A 283 -5.07 61.69 35.10
C PRO A 283 -3.74 61.28 34.41
N PRO A 284 -3.77 60.66 33.21
CA PRO A 284 -2.58 60.31 32.46
C PRO A 284 -2.02 61.53 31.70
N THR A 285 -0.71 61.51 31.39
CA THR A 285 0.00 62.60 30.69
C THR A 285 -0.43 62.86 29.23
N ALA A 286 -1.38 62.08 28.71
CA ALA A 286 -2.03 62.29 27.41
C ALA A 286 -3.51 61.89 27.54
N ASN A 287 -4.42 62.82 27.24
CA ASN A 287 -5.88 62.76 27.47
C ASN A 287 -6.51 61.36 27.24
N PRO A 288 -7.20 60.82 28.27
CA PRO A 288 -8.61 60.49 28.10
C PRO A 288 -9.45 60.76 29.37
N TYR A 289 -10.65 61.30 29.14
CA TYR A 289 -11.73 61.59 30.10
C TYR A 289 -12.25 60.43 30.99
N GLN A 290 -11.55 59.30 31.13
CA GLN A 290 -12.05 58.16 31.92
C GLN A 290 -10.95 57.20 32.40
N TYR A 291 -10.91 56.93 33.70
CA TYR A 291 -10.15 55.82 34.28
C TYR A 291 -11.02 54.55 34.32
N THR A 292 -10.54 53.44 33.76
CA THR A 292 -11.28 52.16 33.74
C THR A 292 -10.59 51.13 34.63
N VAL A 293 -11.35 50.48 35.51
CA VAL A 293 -10.90 49.40 36.37
C VAL A 293 -11.67 48.13 36.06
N ASP A 294 -10.95 47.08 35.68
CA ASP A 294 -11.50 45.73 35.56
C ASP A 294 -11.33 44.97 36.89
N ILE A 295 -12.45 44.57 37.49
CA ILE A 295 -12.48 43.78 38.74
C ILE A 295 -12.24 42.29 38.43
N GLY A 296 -12.49 41.85 37.19
CA GLY A 296 -12.34 40.49 36.74
C GLY A 296 -13.64 39.67 36.76
N ASN A 297 -13.48 38.34 36.72
CA ASN A 297 -14.58 37.38 36.56
C ASN A 297 -14.92 36.68 37.88
N ALA A 298 -16.10 36.98 38.43
CA ALA A 298 -16.62 36.33 39.63
C ALA A 298 -17.32 35.02 39.29
N GLN A 299 -17.12 33.99 40.12
CA GLN A 299 -17.88 32.75 40.02
C GLN A 299 -19.32 32.96 40.51
N SER A 300 -20.27 32.20 39.97
CA SER A 300 -21.69 32.28 40.36
C SER A 300 -21.87 32.13 41.89
N GLY A 301 -22.59 33.07 42.49
CA GLY A 301 -22.84 33.14 43.94
C GLY A 301 -21.64 33.63 44.78
N LYS A 302 -20.53 34.03 44.17
CA LYS A 302 -19.34 34.55 44.85
C LYS A 302 -19.18 36.06 44.64
N GLU A 303 -18.41 36.67 45.52
CA GLU A 303 -17.97 38.05 45.39
C GLU A 303 -16.48 38.12 45.06
N ILE A 304 -16.10 39.16 44.32
CA ILE A 304 -14.71 39.56 44.07
C ILE A 304 -14.56 41.02 44.50
N LYS A 305 -13.36 41.39 44.95
CA LYS A 305 -13.07 42.72 45.48
C LYS A 305 -11.88 43.31 44.77
N LYS A 306 -11.92 44.62 44.51
CA LYS A 306 -10.80 45.38 43.95
C LYS A 306 -10.65 46.70 44.70
N ARG A 307 -9.40 47.07 45.00
CA ARG A 307 -9.07 48.35 45.64
C ARG A 307 -8.61 49.35 44.59
N ILE A 308 -9.04 50.59 44.76
CA ILE A 308 -8.66 51.74 43.93
C ILE A 308 -8.12 52.81 44.88
N TYR A 309 -6.88 53.22 44.70
CA TYR A 309 -6.20 54.15 45.59
C TYR A 309 -6.27 55.57 45.02
N PHE A 310 -6.58 56.55 45.85
CA PHE A 310 -6.54 57.96 45.49
C PHE A 310 -5.90 58.78 46.61
N THR A 311 -5.33 59.92 46.25
CA THR A 311 -4.59 60.81 47.15
C THR A 311 -4.56 62.22 46.59
N ASN A 312 -4.31 63.18 47.46
CA ASN A 312 -3.97 64.55 47.11
C ASN A 312 -2.45 64.70 46.90
N LEU A 313 -2.04 65.04 45.68
CA LEU A 313 -0.64 65.23 45.29
C LEU A 313 -0.17 66.68 45.35
N ALA A 314 -1.03 67.60 45.80
CA ALA A 314 -0.62 68.96 46.12
C ALA A 314 0.43 68.96 47.23
N GLY A 315 1.36 69.91 47.23
CA GLY A 315 2.38 70.01 48.28
C GLY A 315 1.79 70.53 49.59
N GLU A 316 1.05 71.63 49.53
CA GLU A 316 0.50 72.32 50.69
C GLU A 316 -1.04 72.45 50.69
N ALA A 317 -1.74 72.20 49.57
CA ALA A 317 -3.21 72.39 49.46
C ALA A 317 -4.02 71.23 50.04
N ILE A 318 -5.26 71.48 50.48
CA ILE A 318 -6.20 70.44 50.96
C ILE A 318 -7.22 70.12 49.87
N LEU A 319 -7.38 68.83 49.59
CA LEU A 319 -8.36 68.31 48.65
C LEU A 319 -9.63 67.92 49.41
N GLU A 320 -10.76 68.54 49.06
CA GLU A 320 -12.08 68.15 49.55
C GLU A 320 -12.75 67.24 48.51
N VAL A 321 -13.13 66.03 48.91
CA VAL A 321 -14.05 65.16 48.16
C VAL A 321 -15.44 65.29 48.77
N SER A 322 -16.24 66.21 48.23
CA SER A 322 -17.57 66.54 48.75
C SER A 322 -18.62 65.46 48.50
N LYS A 323 -18.51 64.73 47.37
CA LYS A 323 -19.37 63.58 47.04
C LYS A 323 -18.58 62.45 46.42
N LEU A 324 -18.91 61.24 46.83
CA LEU A 324 -18.37 60.00 46.29
C LEU A 324 -19.46 58.92 46.32
N TYR A 325 -19.96 58.52 45.16
CA TYR A 325 -21.06 57.56 45.06
C TYR A 325 -20.93 56.64 43.84
N LEU A 326 -21.56 55.47 43.92
CA LEU A 326 -21.54 54.45 42.87
C LEU A 326 -22.90 54.39 42.19
N THR A 327 -22.91 54.46 40.86
CA THR A 327 -24.10 54.33 40.02
C THR A 327 -24.00 53.06 39.19
N LYS A 328 -24.95 52.14 39.37
CA LYS A 328 -25.02 50.94 38.55
C LYS A 328 -25.51 51.30 37.14
N THR A 329 -24.80 50.86 36.10
CA THR A 329 -25.14 51.18 34.70
C THR A 329 -25.83 50.03 33.96
N THR A 330 -25.82 48.82 34.51
CA THR A 330 -26.41 47.61 33.89
C THR A 330 -27.69 47.16 34.59
N SER A 331 -28.66 46.68 33.80
CA SER A 331 -29.92 46.11 34.30
C SER A 331 -29.80 44.59 34.51
N SER A 332 -29.09 44.18 35.56
CA SER A 332 -28.91 42.78 35.97
C SER A 332 -29.20 42.59 37.47
N ASN A 333 -29.25 41.35 37.95
CA ASN A 333 -29.30 41.04 39.39
C ASN A 333 -27.92 41.04 40.08
N ASN A 334 -26.83 41.22 39.33
CA ASN A 334 -25.50 41.38 39.91
C ASN A 334 -25.41 42.67 40.74
N THR A 335 -24.60 42.71 41.79
CA THR A 335 -24.52 43.91 42.65
C THR A 335 -23.11 44.47 42.70
N PHE A 336 -23.01 45.79 42.73
CA PHE A 336 -21.80 46.54 42.99
C PHE A 336 -21.98 47.32 44.29
N GLU A 337 -21.04 47.15 45.21
CA GLU A 337 -20.99 47.90 46.46
C GLU A 337 -19.62 48.58 46.59
N MET A 338 -19.59 49.71 47.30
CA MET A 338 -18.39 50.51 47.51
C MET A 338 -18.25 50.81 49.00
N LYS A 339 -17.03 50.68 49.52
CA LYS A 339 -16.62 51.18 50.84
C LYS A 339 -15.31 51.93 50.72
N ILE A 340 -15.20 53.05 51.43
CA ILE A 340 -14.02 53.94 51.37
C ILE A 340 -13.28 53.82 52.70
N TYR A 341 -11.96 53.75 52.65
CA TYR A 341 -11.12 53.62 53.83
C TYR A 341 -9.93 54.57 53.71
N ASN A 342 -9.42 55.00 54.86
CA ASN A 342 -8.09 55.60 54.91
C ASN A 342 -7.05 54.47 54.91
N ASN A 343 -5.94 54.64 54.20
CA ASN A 343 -4.92 53.60 54.09
C ASN A 343 -4.26 53.28 55.44
N ILE A 344 -4.23 54.22 56.39
CA ILE A 344 -3.70 54.04 57.75
C ILE A 344 -4.74 53.32 58.64
N ASP A 345 -5.98 53.80 58.67
CA ASP A 345 -7.11 53.11 59.34
C ASP A 345 -7.99 52.37 58.33
N SER A 346 -7.52 51.18 57.95
CA SER A 346 -8.16 50.32 56.96
C SER A 346 -9.38 49.54 57.48
N GLN A 347 -9.83 49.77 58.72
CA GLN A 347 -10.94 49.02 59.32
C GLN A 347 -12.22 49.84 59.40
N THR A 348 -12.11 51.16 59.56
CA THR A 348 -13.24 52.06 59.72
C THR A 348 -13.60 52.70 58.38
N PRO A 349 -14.82 52.50 57.83
CA PRO A 349 -15.23 53.18 56.61
C PRO A 349 -15.33 54.69 56.81
N VAL A 350 -14.74 55.44 55.89
CA VAL A 350 -14.80 56.90 55.82
C VAL A 350 -16.04 57.33 55.03
N LYS A 351 -16.66 58.44 55.43
CA LYS A 351 -17.82 59.05 54.75
C LYS A 351 -17.42 60.41 54.17
N THR A 352 -18.09 60.83 53.11
CA THR A 352 -17.94 62.18 52.56
C THR A 352 -18.64 63.24 53.43
N PRO A 353 -18.16 64.50 53.48
CA PRO A 353 -16.97 65.00 52.76
C PRO A 353 -15.66 64.42 53.33
N ILE A 354 -14.70 64.14 52.45
CA ILE A 354 -13.34 63.70 52.82
C ILE A 354 -12.41 64.89 52.63
N TYR A 355 -11.66 65.27 53.66
CA TYR A 355 -10.63 66.30 53.58
C TYR A 355 -9.26 65.60 53.56
N ASP A 356 -8.67 65.48 52.38
CA ASP A 356 -7.45 64.75 52.11
C ASP A 356 -6.23 65.68 52.17
N ASN A 357 -5.39 65.50 53.19
CA ASN A 357 -4.15 66.26 53.33
C ASN A 357 -3.09 65.72 52.35
N PRO A 358 -2.12 66.56 51.93
CA PRO A 358 -0.95 66.10 51.20
C PRO A 358 -0.31 64.85 51.82
N ALA A 359 -0.07 63.83 50.99
CA ALA A 359 0.49 62.52 51.34
C ALA A 359 -0.41 61.58 52.17
N GLU A 360 -1.67 61.92 52.44
CA GLU A 360 -2.67 60.96 52.91
C GLU A 360 -3.23 60.15 51.75
N VAL A 361 -3.46 58.86 51.96
CA VAL A 361 -3.92 57.95 50.90
C VAL A 361 -5.22 57.31 51.35
N TYR A 362 -6.20 57.32 50.46
CA TYR A 362 -7.47 56.66 50.63
C TYR A 362 -7.60 55.54 49.61
N PHE A 363 -8.42 54.54 49.92
CA PHE A 363 -8.80 53.54 48.92
C PHE A 363 -10.28 53.22 48.94
N ILE A 364 -10.80 52.93 47.76
CA ILE A 364 -12.15 52.44 47.54
C ILE A 364 -12.07 50.93 47.36
N GLU A 365 -12.69 50.16 48.25
CA GLU A 365 -12.94 48.74 48.06
C GLU A 365 -14.26 48.57 47.31
N VAL A 366 -14.15 48.19 46.04
CA VAL A 366 -15.29 47.86 45.18
C VAL A 366 -15.55 46.37 45.28
N ILE A 367 -16.78 46.01 45.62
CA ILE A 367 -17.23 44.62 45.82
C ILE A 367 -18.23 44.31 44.72
N PHE A 368 -17.91 43.33 43.86
CA PHE A 368 -18.82 42.83 42.84
C PHE A 368 -19.32 41.45 43.24
N LYS A 369 -20.65 41.27 43.33
CA LYS A 369 -21.29 39.99 43.64
C LYS A 369 -22.05 39.46 42.43
N CYS A 370 -21.70 38.23 42.05
CA CYS A 370 -22.23 37.54 40.88
C CYS A 370 -23.49 36.74 41.26
N ASN A 371 -24.66 37.25 40.87
CA ASN A 371 -25.97 36.64 41.11
C ASN A 371 -26.68 36.20 39.81
N GLU A 372 -26.25 36.69 38.65
CA GLU A 372 -26.80 36.38 37.33
C GLU A 372 -25.70 36.33 36.28
N ASP A 373 -25.58 35.21 35.55
CA ASP A 373 -24.58 35.02 34.51
C ASP A 373 -24.67 36.12 33.43
N LYS A 374 -23.73 37.06 33.45
CA LYS A 374 -23.65 38.25 32.59
C LYS A 374 -22.19 38.64 32.42
N PHE A 375 -21.81 39.00 31.20
CA PHE A 375 -20.39 39.04 30.79
C PHE A 375 -19.87 40.46 30.52
N ASP A 376 -20.77 41.44 30.59
CA ASP A 376 -20.57 42.86 30.26
C ASP A 376 -21.14 43.75 31.38
N GLU A 377 -20.80 43.45 32.64
CA GLU A 377 -21.26 44.24 33.78
C GLU A 377 -20.43 45.50 33.95
N ALA A 378 -21.11 46.63 34.20
CA ALA A 378 -20.47 47.91 34.41
C ALA A 378 -21.14 48.72 35.53
N SER A 379 -20.35 49.57 36.17
CA SER A 379 -20.81 50.59 37.12
C SER A 379 -19.85 51.78 37.09
N VAL A 380 -20.30 52.93 37.56
CA VAL A 380 -19.52 54.17 37.56
C VAL A 380 -19.39 54.69 38.98
N ILE A 381 -18.16 54.97 39.41
CA ILE A 381 -17.88 55.72 40.64
C ILE A 381 -17.71 57.18 40.25
N THR A 382 -18.43 58.08 40.90
CA THR A 382 -18.38 59.52 40.63
C THR A 382 -17.76 60.23 41.83
N PHE A 383 -16.79 61.09 41.55
CA PHE A 383 -16.19 62.03 42.50
C PHE A 383 -16.68 63.44 42.22
N GLN A 384 -16.86 64.21 43.28
CA GLN A 384 -16.98 65.66 43.25
C GLN A 384 -15.94 66.21 44.21
N THR A 385 -15.03 67.05 43.71
CA THR A 385 -13.93 67.61 44.48
C THR A 385 -13.85 69.13 44.36
N ASN A 386 -12.97 69.75 45.14
CA ASN A 386 -12.59 71.17 45.01
C ASN A 386 -11.33 71.38 44.13
N ASP A 387 -10.81 70.33 43.51
CA ASP A 387 -9.78 70.43 42.49
C ASP A 387 -10.43 71.01 41.21
N THR A 388 -10.05 72.23 40.85
CA THR A 388 -10.61 72.95 39.70
C THR A 388 -9.93 72.59 38.39
N ASP A 389 -8.99 71.65 38.36
CA ASP A 389 -8.29 71.16 37.16
C ASP A 389 -8.02 69.65 37.35
N ILE A 390 -9.12 68.91 37.58
CA ILE A 390 -9.07 67.52 38.06
C ILE A 390 -8.42 66.56 37.06
N ASP A 391 -8.41 66.91 35.78
CA ASP A 391 -7.74 66.15 34.72
C ASP A 391 -6.34 66.68 34.36
N ASN A 392 -5.86 67.73 35.04
CA ASN A 392 -4.56 68.38 34.84
C ASN A 392 -4.30 68.80 33.38
N ASP A 393 -5.34 69.20 32.65
CA ASP A 393 -5.25 69.63 31.25
C ASP A 393 -5.03 71.14 31.08
N THR A 394 -4.90 71.88 32.20
CA THR A 394 -4.73 73.34 32.31
C THR A 394 -5.99 74.17 32.06
N THR A 395 -7.12 73.53 31.73
CA THR A 395 -8.41 74.20 31.64
C THR A 395 -9.21 73.99 32.93
N PRO A 396 -9.83 75.05 33.50
CA PRO A 396 -10.59 74.87 34.72
C PRO A 396 -11.86 74.02 34.52
N ASP A 397 -12.00 72.99 35.35
CA ASP A 397 -13.09 72.03 35.43
C ASP A 397 -14.07 72.32 36.59
N ASP A 398 -15.18 71.57 36.61
CA ASP A 398 -16.14 71.58 37.72
C ASP A 398 -15.73 70.67 38.90
N GLY A 399 -14.53 70.09 38.86
CA GLY A 399 -14.00 69.18 39.88
C GLY A 399 -14.68 67.82 39.95
N SER A 400 -15.42 67.42 38.91
CA SER A 400 -16.03 66.10 38.81
C SER A 400 -15.22 65.14 37.94
N THR A 401 -15.04 63.90 38.42
CA THR A 401 -14.46 62.82 37.61
C THR A 401 -15.20 61.51 37.85
N THR A 402 -15.05 60.57 36.90
CA THR A 402 -15.66 59.25 36.98
C THR A 402 -14.68 58.12 36.72
N ILE A 403 -14.89 57.01 37.44
CA ILE A 403 -14.19 55.75 37.23
C ILE A 403 -15.18 54.72 36.69
N LEU A 404 -14.90 54.17 35.51
CA LEU A 404 -15.65 53.07 34.95
C LEU A 404 -15.17 51.75 35.54
N ILE A 405 -16.06 51.07 36.24
CA ILE A 405 -15.83 49.74 36.78
C ILE A 405 -16.41 48.71 35.82
N LYS A 406 -15.61 47.75 35.40
CA LYS A 406 -16.03 46.58 34.61
C LYS A 406 -15.88 45.31 35.41
N ALA A 407 -16.82 44.37 35.24
CA ALA A 407 -16.75 43.05 35.84
C ALA A 407 -17.45 42.02 34.94
N GLN A 408 -17.18 40.74 35.21
CA GLN A 408 -17.86 39.63 34.56
C GLN A 408 -18.39 38.66 35.62
N CYS A 409 -19.57 38.10 35.39
CA CYS A 409 -20.19 37.11 36.25
C CYS A 409 -20.31 35.78 35.51
N ASN A 410 -19.63 34.77 36.05
CA ASN A 410 -19.58 33.40 35.56
C ASN A 410 -19.22 33.30 34.07
N TYR A 411 -18.38 34.22 33.60
CA TYR A 411 -17.95 34.24 32.21
C TYR A 411 -17.10 33.02 31.91
N GLN A 412 -17.53 32.26 30.92
CA GLN A 412 -16.76 31.20 30.30
C GLN A 412 -16.81 31.50 28.81
N GLY A 413 -15.72 32.05 28.28
CA GLY A 413 -15.57 32.32 26.85
C GLY A 413 -15.80 31.07 26.01
N PRO A 414 -15.90 31.21 24.68
CA PRO A 414 -16.03 30.05 23.80
C PRO A 414 -14.87 29.10 24.07
N LYS A 415 -15.16 27.79 24.21
CA LYS A 415 -14.12 26.79 24.50
C LYS A 415 -14.30 25.61 23.57
N ILE A 416 -13.36 25.40 22.65
CA ILE A 416 -13.39 24.27 21.73
C ILE A 416 -12.79 23.03 22.39
N THR A 417 -13.56 21.95 22.44
CA THR A 417 -13.09 20.63 22.86
C THR A 417 -13.32 19.64 21.72
N LEU A 418 -12.30 18.84 21.40
CA LEU A 418 -12.38 17.80 20.38
C LEU A 418 -12.52 16.42 21.03
N ASP A 419 -13.35 15.55 20.46
CA ASP A 419 -13.51 14.16 20.91
C ASP A 419 -12.28 13.29 20.58
N LYS A 420 -11.53 13.64 19.54
CA LYS A 420 -10.30 12.98 19.11
C LYS A 420 -9.17 13.99 18.95
N GLN A 421 -7.94 13.55 19.24
CA GLN A 421 -6.73 14.37 19.09
C GLN A 421 -5.89 13.97 17.86
N ARG A 422 -6.28 12.93 17.12
CA ARG A 422 -5.66 12.48 15.88
C ARG A 422 -6.67 11.73 15.01
N ILE A 423 -6.44 11.69 13.71
CA ILE A 423 -7.18 10.89 12.75
C ILE A 423 -6.20 9.93 12.08
N ASP A 424 -6.45 8.63 12.21
CA ASP A 424 -5.63 7.60 11.59
C ASP A 424 -6.53 6.74 10.69
N PHE A 425 -6.26 6.79 9.38
CA PHE A 425 -6.99 5.97 8.43
C PHE A 425 -6.43 4.56 8.33
N ASP A 426 -5.32 4.25 9.03
CA ASP A 426 -4.53 3.04 8.84
C ASP A 426 -4.13 2.88 7.35
N THR A 427 -4.30 1.68 6.82
CA THR A 427 -4.14 1.39 5.39
C THR A 427 -5.48 1.47 4.66
N VAL A 428 -5.50 2.15 3.51
CA VAL A 428 -6.67 2.21 2.61
C VAL A 428 -6.25 1.78 1.21
N GLN A 429 -7.03 0.94 0.54
CA GLN A 429 -6.67 0.49 -0.80
C GLN A 429 -6.88 1.60 -1.84
N VAL A 430 -6.03 1.63 -2.86
CA VAL A 430 -6.20 2.52 -4.02
C VAL A 430 -7.58 2.30 -4.64
N ASN A 431 -8.26 3.39 -4.99
CA ASN A 431 -9.64 3.44 -5.48
C ASN A 431 -10.73 3.04 -4.47
N SER A 432 -10.42 2.79 -3.20
CA SER A 432 -11.42 2.75 -2.13
C SER A 432 -11.49 4.10 -1.41
N GLU A 433 -12.44 4.23 -0.48
CA GLU A 433 -12.56 5.39 0.38
C GLU A 433 -12.86 4.96 1.82
N LYS A 434 -12.32 5.72 2.77
CA LYS A 434 -12.63 5.61 4.20
C LYS A 434 -12.93 7.00 4.73
N THR A 435 -13.85 7.11 5.67
CA THR A 435 -14.23 8.38 6.31
C THR A 435 -14.04 8.27 7.81
N GLU A 436 -13.45 9.30 8.40
CA GLU A 436 -13.33 9.47 9.85
C GLU A 436 -14.01 10.77 10.27
N GLN A 437 -14.58 10.76 11.46
CA GLN A 437 -15.26 11.92 12.03
C GLN A 437 -14.55 12.41 13.27
N ILE A 438 -14.55 13.74 13.43
CA ILE A 438 -14.13 14.46 14.63
C ILE A 438 -15.22 15.46 15.02
N VAL A 439 -15.59 15.45 16.28
CA VAL A 439 -16.64 16.30 16.85
C VAL A 439 -15.97 17.43 17.62
N ALA A 440 -16.22 18.65 17.18
CA ALA A 440 -15.85 19.86 17.92
C ALA A 440 -17.06 20.34 18.73
N LYS A 441 -16.90 20.40 20.05
CA LYS A 441 -17.92 20.83 21.00
C LYS A 441 -17.54 22.19 21.60
N ASN A 442 -18.54 23.04 21.79
CA ASN A 442 -18.39 24.27 22.57
C ASN A 442 -18.73 24.00 24.04
N ASP A 443 -17.71 23.85 24.88
CA ASP A 443 -17.86 23.70 26.34
C ASP A 443 -17.95 25.05 27.08
N GLY A 444 -17.87 26.16 26.34
CA GLY A 444 -18.03 27.51 26.86
C GLY A 444 -19.49 27.93 27.02
N LYS A 445 -19.70 29.12 27.61
CA LYS A 445 -21.02 29.75 27.76
C LYS A 445 -21.30 30.84 26.72
N VAL A 446 -20.36 31.07 25.81
CA VAL A 446 -20.45 32.02 24.69
C VAL A 446 -20.34 31.28 23.36
N ASN A 447 -20.96 31.78 22.30
CA ASN A 447 -20.87 31.19 20.96
C ASN A 447 -19.42 31.03 20.50
N LEU A 448 -19.06 29.80 20.15
CA LEU A 448 -17.81 29.47 19.47
C LEU A 448 -18.01 29.70 17.97
N VAL A 449 -17.12 30.48 17.36
CA VAL A 449 -17.11 30.79 15.93
C VAL A 449 -15.85 30.19 15.34
N ILE A 450 -16.00 29.16 14.52
CA ILE A 450 -14.90 28.56 13.76
C ILE A 450 -14.69 29.42 12.52
N THR A 451 -13.58 30.14 12.48
CA THR A 451 -13.24 31.11 11.42
C THR A 451 -12.50 30.45 10.26
N GLU A 452 -11.85 29.32 10.50
CA GLU A 452 -11.17 28.53 9.47
C GLU A 452 -11.23 27.05 9.85
N ALA A 453 -11.47 26.17 8.88
CA ALA A 453 -11.28 24.74 9.04
C ALA A 453 -10.83 24.15 7.71
N SER A 454 -9.59 23.68 7.65
CA SER A 454 -8.93 23.26 6.42
C SER A 454 -7.91 22.15 6.71
N ILE A 455 -7.68 21.27 5.74
CA ILE A 455 -6.59 20.30 5.81
C ILE A 455 -5.37 20.96 5.17
N GLU A 456 -4.24 20.96 5.86
CA GLU A 456 -2.97 21.44 5.31
C GLU A 456 -2.55 20.50 4.17
N ASN A 457 -2.20 21.03 2.99
CA ASN A 457 -1.74 20.22 1.84
C ASN A 457 -2.56 18.94 1.56
N PRO A 458 -3.89 19.03 1.30
CA PRO A 458 -4.78 17.88 1.26
C PRO A 458 -4.52 16.94 0.06
N GLY A 459 -3.74 17.36 -0.93
CA GLY A 459 -3.60 16.65 -2.19
C GLY A 459 -4.95 16.51 -2.90
N THR A 460 -5.12 15.41 -3.64
CA THR A 460 -6.41 15.06 -4.30
C THR A 460 -7.17 13.95 -3.58
N SER A 461 -6.58 13.34 -2.55
CA SER A 461 -7.11 12.16 -1.87
C SER A 461 -7.80 12.47 -0.55
N LEU A 462 -7.52 13.62 0.08
CA LEU A 462 -8.25 14.07 1.27
C LEU A 462 -9.31 15.13 0.93
N SER A 463 -10.46 15.03 1.57
CA SER A 463 -11.46 16.10 1.61
C SER A 463 -12.06 16.27 3.00
N LEU A 464 -12.43 17.51 3.32
CA LEU A 464 -13.05 17.89 4.58
C LEU A 464 -14.49 18.31 4.31
N LEU A 465 -15.42 17.72 5.05
CA LEU A 465 -16.85 17.93 4.89
C LEU A 465 -17.51 18.25 6.24
N VAL A 466 -18.52 19.10 6.20
CA VAL A 466 -19.48 19.31 7.30
C VAL A 466 -20.87 19.14 6.70
N ASN A 467 -21.72 18.32 7.31
CA ASN A 467 -23.06 17.99 6.78
C ASN A 467 -23.04 17.51 5.31
N ASN A 468 -22.05 16.69 4.94
CA ASN A 468 -21.81 16.19 3.58
C ASN A 468 -21.56 17.28 2.52
N GLN A 469 -21.16 18.48 2.91
CA GLN A 469 -20.79 19.57 2.01
C GLN A 469 -19.37 20.08 2.31
N PRO A 470 -18.67 20.67 1.33
CA PRO A 470 -17.39 21.34 1.57
C PRO A 470 -17.53 22.39 2.69
N VAL A 471 -16.51 22.46 3.54
CA VAL A 471 -16.55 23.37 4.69
C VAL A 471 -16.55 24.82 4.23
N ASN A 472 -17.49 25.62 4.75
CA ASN A 472 -17.63 27.03 4.44
C ASN A 472 -17.73 27.86 5.74
N PRO A 473 -16.59 28.29 6.33
CA PRO A 473 -16.57 29.17 7.50
C PRO A 473 -17.14 30.58 7.21
N PRO A 474 -17.64 31.32 8.23
CA PRO A 474 -17.60 30.99 9.66
C PRO A 474 -18.69 29.99 10.08
N LEU A 475 -18.36 29.06 10.98
CA LEU A 475 -19.30 28.09 11.56
C LEU A 475 -19.61 28.46 13.01
N ASN A 476 -20.90 28.67 13.33
CA ASN A 476 -21.34 29.04 14.67
C ASN A 476 -21.75 27.80 15.48
N VAL A 477 -21.18 27.64 16.67
CA VAL A 477 -21.51 26.57 17.62
C VAL A 477 -21.98 27.20 18.92
N THR A 478 -23.27 27.07 19.21
CA THR A 478 -23.89 27.59 20.44
C THR A 478 -23.29 26.92 21.70
N PRO A 479 -23.38 27.55 22.88
CA PRO A 479 -22.98 26.92 24.16
C PRO A 479 -23.58 25.51 24.32
N GLY A 480 -22.73 24.54 24.64
CA GLY A 480 -23.10 23.12 24.74
C GLY A 480 -23.36 22.40 23.41
N GLY A 481 -23.39 23.13 22.29
CA GLY A 481 -23.55 22.61 20.94
C GLY A 481 -22.29 21.91 20.42
N SER A 482 -22.44 21.19 19.30
CA SER A 482 -21.33 20.51 18.63
C SER A 482 -21.47 20.57 17.11
N ILE A 483 -20.33 20.42 16.43
CA ILE A 483 -20.23 20.31 14.98
C ILE A 483 -19.33 19.14 14.62
N THR A 484 -19.72 18.36 13.62
CA THR A 484 -18.97 17.17 13.18
C THR A 484 -18.26 17.47 11.87
N PHE A 485 -16.92 17.40 11.90
CA PHE A 485 -16.10 17.38 10.70
C PHE A 485 -15.91 15.95 10.24
N THR A 486 -16.19 15.68 8.97
CA THR A 486 -15.93 14.40 8.32
C THR A 486 -14.73 14.56 7.41
N VAL A 487 -13.64 13.86 7.72
CA VAL A 487 -12.47 13.73 6.84
C VAL A 487 -12.66 12.49 6.00
N LYS A 488 -12.56 12.63 4.67
CA LYS A 488 -12.63 11.52 3.72
C LYS A 488 -11.28 11.32 3.07
N TYR A 489 -10.78 10.08 3.05
CA TYR A 489 -9.57 9.67 2.36
C TYR A 489 -9.91 8.70 1.23
N ALA A 490 -9.57 9.06 -0.02
CA ALA A 490 -9.87 8.33 -1.24
C ALA A 490 -8.66 8.32 -2.20
N PRO A 491 -7.61 7.53 -1.91
CA PRO A 491 -6.37 7.52 -2.70
C PRO A 491 -6.55 6.96 -4.11
N LYS A 492 -5.87 7.58 -5.09
CA LYS A 492 -5.85 7.13 -6.51
C LYS A 492 -4.53 6.49 -6.95
N SER A 493 -3.50 6.63 -6.13
CA SER A 493 -2.18 6.03 -6.30
C SER A 493 -1.62 5.65 -4.93
N ILE A 494 -0.57 4.84 -4.91
CA ILE A 494 0.18 4.56 -3.68
C ILE A 494 0.77 5.89 -3.17
N GLU A 495 0.50 6.20 -1.91
CA GLU A 495 0.93 7.42 -1.23
C GLU A 495 0.98 7.21 0.28
N THR A 496 1.73 8.07 0.96
CA THR A 496 1.75 8.16 2.42
C THR A 496 1.37 9.58 2.80
N VAL A 497 0.32 9.72 3.58
CA VAL A 497 -0.21 10.99 4.03
C VAL A 497 0.22 11.22 5.48
N SER A 498 0.84 12.36 5.73
CA SER A 498 1.11 12.89 7.07
C SER A 498 0.91 14.40 7.00
N THR A 499 -0.23 14.86 7.52
CA THR A 499 -0.62 16.28 7.50
C THR A 499 -1.49 16.63 8.70
N ASN A 500 -1.99 17.87 8.82
CA ASN A 500 -2.90 18.29 9.87
C ASN A 500 -4.23 18.82 9.32
N LEU A 501 -5.32 18.52 10.01
CA LEU A 501 -6.54 19.32 9.97
C LEU A 501 -6.36 20.51 10.92
N ARG A 502 -6.40 21.72 10.39
CA ARG A 502 -6.32 22.97 11.14
C ARG A 502 -7.71 23.54 11.35
N ILE A 503 -8.04 23.90 12.59
CA ILE A 503 -9.29 24.55 12.98
C ILE A 503 -8.94 25.82 13.75
N LYS A 504 -9.30 26.99 13.21
CA LYS A 504 -9.20 28.28 13.91
C LYS A 504 -10.55 28.72 14.42
N SER A 505 -10.57 29.32 15.61
CA SER A 505 -11.80 29.79 16.25
C SER A 505 -11.58 31.05 17.10
N ASN A 506 -12.66 31.57 17.69
CA ASN A 506 -12.61 32.68 18.65
C ASN A 506 -12.35 32.24 20.11
N ASP A 507 -11.93 30.99 20.35
CA ASP A 507 -11.49 30.49 21.67
C ASP A 507 -10.13 31.09 22.08
N SER A 508 -10.13 32.38 22.43
CA SER A 508 -8.94 33.14 22.83
C SER A 508 -8.42 32.80 24.22
N ILE A 509 -9.18 32.04 25.04
CA ILE A 509 -8.82 31.68 26.42
C ILE A 509 -8.22 30.26 26.45
N GLY A 510 -8.69 29.36 25.59
CA GLY A 510 -8.18 28.01 25.39
C GLY A 510 -7.17 27.97 24.25
N ASN A 511 -7.59 27.48 23.10
CA ASN A 511 -6.75 27.41 21.90
C ASN A 511 -7.53 27.86 20.66
N ASP A 512 -7.16 29.03 20.15
CA ASP A 512 -7.78 29.65 18.98
C ASP A 512 -7.34 28.99 17.66
N ASN A 513 -6.36 28.07 17.67
CA ASN A 513 -5.83 27.40 16.50
C ASN A 513 -5.38 25.96 16.84
N VAL A 514 -6.28 25.01 16.62
CA VAL A 514 -6.05 23.58 16.87
C VAL A 514 -5.58 22.88 15.60
N ALA A 515 -4.54 22.04 15.73
CA ALA A 515 -4.04 21.18 14.66
C ALA A 515 -4.21 19.71 15.04
N ILE A 516 -4.94 18.95 14.23
CA ILE A 516 -5.19 17.52 14.41
C ILE A 516 -4.38 16.75 13.37
N PRO A 517 -3.39 15.93 13.77
CA PRO A 517 -2.64 15.12 12.82
C PRO A 517 -3.53 14.08 12.13
N ILE A 518 -3.37 13.97 10.81
CA ILE A 518 -3.97 12.99 9.92
C ILE A 518 -2.86 12.10 9.37
N THR A 519 -2.97 10.80 9.59
CA THR A 519 -2.11 9.78 8.98
C THR A 519 -2.92 8.83 8.12
N ALA A 520 -2.38 8.47 6.96
CA ALA A 520 -2.96 7.45 6.10
C ALA A 520 -1.91 6.81 5.19
N PHE A 521 -2.09 5.54 4.85
CA PHE A 521 -1.20 4.82 3.94
C PHE A 521 -2.00 4.15 2.84
N ALA A 522 -1.78 4.55 1.58
CA ALA A 522 -2.43 3.89 0.45
C ALA A 522 -1.69 2.60 0.06
N ILE A 523 -2.42 1.49 -0.02
CA ILE A 523 -1.90 0.18 -0.43
C ILE A 523 -2.55 -0.29 -1.73
N ASP A 524 -1.86 -1.15 -2.47
CA ASP A 524 -2.33 -1.77 -3.70
C ASP A 524 -1.77 -3.21 -3.72
N PRO A 525 -2.29 -4.12 -2.87
CA PRO A 525 -1.86 -5.51 -2.86
C PRO A 525 -2.19 -6.13 -4.23
N THR A 526 -1.30 -6.96 -4.75
CA THR A 526 -1.47 -7.59 -6.06
C THR A 526 -1.18 -9.08 -5.91
N ILE A 527 -2.18 -9.92 -6.10
CA ILE A 527 -2.00 -11.36 -6.04
C ILE A 527 -1.32 -11.84 -7.33
N SER A 528 -0.33 -12.71 -7.18
CA SER A 528 0.33 -13.38 -8.31
C SER A 528 0.42 -14.87 -8.02
N VAL A 529 -0.07 -15.65 -8.98
CA VAL A 529 0.03 -17.11 -9.01
C VAL A 529 0.92 -17.50 -10.18
N ASP A 530 1.79 -18.49 -10.00
CA ASP A 530 2.73 -18.96 -11.02
C ASP A 530 2.08 -19.84 -12.09
N ASN A 531 0.92 -20.43 -11.81
CA ASN A 531 0.16 -21.25 -12.75
C ASN A 531 -1.16 -20.57 -13.16
N ALA A 532 -1.33 -20.33 -14.46
CA ALA A 532 -2.61 -19.86 -15.02
C ALA A 532 -3.63 -21.01 -15.19
N SER A 533 -3.15 -22.24 -15.34
CA SER A 533 -3.93 -23.48 -15.35
C SER A 533 -3.02 -24.66 -14.97
N ILE A 534 -3.61 -25.78 -14.55
CA ILE A 534 -2.87 -26.99 -14.19
C ILE A 534 -3.48 -28.18 -14.92
N ASP A 535 -2.64 -28.85 -15.72
CA ASP A 535 -2.97 -30.12 -16.34
C ASP A 535 -2.17 -31.25 -15.69
N PHE A 536 -2.89 -32.23 -15.13
CA PHE A 536 -2.33 -33.43 -14.54
C PHE A 536 -2.09 -34.54 -15.56
N GLY A 537 -2.48 -34.33 -16.82
CA GLY A 537 -2.33 -35.31 -17.88
C GLY A 537 -3.20 -36.55 -17.66
N THR A 538 -2.76 -37.69 -18.20
CA THR A 538 -3.46 -38.97 -18.04
C THR A 538 -2.90 -39.75 -16.86
N VAL A 539 -3.76 -40.10 -15.91
CA VAL A 539 -3.44 -40.93 -14.75
C VAL A 539 -4.21 -42.25 -14.86
N LEU A 540 -3.54 -43.35 -14.53
CA LEU A 540 -4.17 -44.67 -14.53
C LEU A 540 -5.20 -44.75 -13.40
N TYR A 541 -6.38 -45.26 -13.73
CA TYR A 541 -7.42 -45.63 -12.77
C TYR A 541 -7.33 -47.12 -12.51
N ASP A 542 -7.10 -47.50 -11.25
CA ASP A 542 -7.15 -48.86 -10.76
C ASP A 542 -7.84 -48.91 -9.39
N VAL A 543 -8.79 -49.83 -9.23
CA VAL A 543 -9.64 -49.94 -8.03
C VAL A 543 -8.84 -50.40 -6.80
N LEU A 544 -7.67 -51.03 -6.99
CA LEU A 544 -6.88 -51.65 -5.92
C LEU A 544 -5.61 -50.87 -5.57
N GLN A 545 -5.01 -50.12 -6.52
CA GLN A 545 -3.73 -49.45 -6.32
C GLN A 545 -3.79 -47.95 -6.01
N ASN A 546 -4.95 -47.28 -6.17
CA ASN A 546 -5.13 -45.84 -5.87
C ASN A 546 -4.06 -44.95 -6.53
N CYS A 547 -3.78 -45.16 -7.82
CA CYS A 547 -2.79 -44.37 -8.55
C CYS A 547 -3.17 -42.88 -8.56
N GLN A 548 -2.18 -42.02 -8.36
CA GLN A 548 -2.31 -40.57 -8.30
C GLN A 548 -1.28 -39.91 -9.22
N SER A 549 -1.58 -38.70 -9.68
CA SER A 549 -0.61 -37.85 -10.38
C SER A 549 0.54 -37.39 -9.47
N ASP A 550 1.61 -36.89 -10.08
CA ASP A 550 2.60 -36.09 -9.37
C ASP A 550 1.95 -34.86 -8.72
N VAL A 551 2.38 -34.52 -7.51
CA VAL A 551 1.93 -33.33 -6.80
C VAL A 551 2.35 -32.08 -7.58
N LYS A 552 1.37 -31.24 -7.95
CA LYS A 552 1.63 -29.92 -8.54
C LYS A 552 1.60 -28.87 -7.43
N THR A 553 2.71 -28.16 -7.25
CA THR A 553 2.82 -27.05 -6.30
C THR A 553 2.44 -25.75 -6.97
N ILE A 554 1.56 -24.97 -6.33
CA ILE A 554 1.12 -23.64 -6.76
C ILE A 554 1.68 -22.62 -5.78
N ASN A 555 2.44 -21.66 -6.29
CA ASN A 555 2.99 -20.57 -5.48
C ASN A 555 2.08 -19.35 -5.59
N ILE A 556 1.58 -18.91 -4.44
CA ILE A 556 0.75 -17.70 -4.32
C ILE A 556 1.61 -16.64 -3.63
N SER A 557 1.72 -15.48 -4.24
CA SER A 557 2.56 -14.38 -3.74
C SER A 557 1.85 -13.04 -3.82
N ASN A 558 2.30 -12.11 -2.97
CA ASN A 558 1.90 -10.71 -3.05
C ASN A 558 2.95 -9.92 -3.83
N ALA A 559 2.68 -9.64 -5.10
CA ALA A 559 3.53 -8.84 -5.98
C ALA A 559 3.29 -7.32 -5.85
N GLY A 560 2.26 -6.92 -5.09
CA GLY A 560 1.87 -5.53 -4.89
C GLY A 560 2.48 -4.89 -3.65
N PHE A 561 1.93 -3.73 -3.28
CA PHE A 561 2.38 -2.93 -2.14
C PHE A 561 1.35 -2.96 -1.01
N GLY A 562 1.81 -3.22 0.22
CA GLY A 562 0.94 -3.45 1.38
C GLY A 562 0.50 -4.90 1.52
N GLN A 563 -0.36 -5.17 2.50
CA GLN A 563 -0.75 -6.53 2.88
C GLN A 563 -1.83 -7.10 1.95
N LEU A 564 -1.61 -8.31 1.45
CA LEU A 564 -2.59 -9.13 0.74
C LEU A 564 -3.18 -10.14 1.71
N VAL A 565 -4.50 -10.12 1.91
CA VAL A 565 -5.20 -11.12 2.74
C VAL A 565 -5.81 -12.17 1.81
N ILE A 566 -5.52 -13.44 2.06
CA ILE A 566 -6.17 -14.57 1.42
C ILE A 566 -7.18 -15.13 2.41
N SER A 567 -8.46 -15.12 2.04
CA SER A 567 -9.58 -15.48 2.92
C SER A 567 -10.09 -16.89 2.70
N SER A 568 -10.00 -17.42 1.48
CA SER A 568 -10.31 -18.82 1.19
C SER A 568 -9.46 -19.36 0.05
N ILE A 569 -9.18 -20.67 0.11
CA ILE A 569 -8.60 -21.47 -0.96
C ILE A 569 -9.43 -22.75 -1.00
N GLU A 570 -10.22 -22.93 -2.05
CA GLU A 570 -11.17 -24.02 -2.17
C GLU A 570 -11.37 -24.45 -3.63
N LEU A 571 -11.87 -25.67 -3.86
CA LEU A 571 -12.33 -26.06 -5.19
C LEU A 571 -13.68 -25.39 -5.49
N THR A 572 -13.86 -24.91 -6.71
CA THR A 572 -15.12 -24.30 -7.13
C THR A 572 -16.26 -25.32 -7.16
N ILE A 573 -17.49 -24.84 -6.98
CA ILE A 573 -18.70 -25.65 -7.13
C ILE A 573 -18.73 -26.26 -8.54
N GLY A 574 -18.94 -27.58 -8.61
CA GLY A 574 -18.93 -28.33 -9.87
C GLY A 574 -17.57 -28.93 -10.24
N SER A 575 -16.51 -28.65 -9.47
CA SER A 575 -15.23 -29.37 -9.60
C SER A 575 -15.41 -30.85 -9.28
N SER A 576 -14.72 -31.71 -10.03
CA SER A 576 -14.67 -33.15 -9.72
C SER A 576 -14.02 -33.42 -8.36
N SER A 577 -14.54 -34.41 -7.64
CA SER A 577 -13.92 -34.94 -6.41
C SER A 577 -12.56 -35.61 -6.63
N ASP A 578 -12.18 -35.82 -7.89
CA ASP A 578 -10.92 -36.42 -8.30
C ASP A 578 -9.73 -35.45 -8.07
N PHE A 579 -10.00 -34.15 -7.86
CA PHE A 579 -8.99 -33.18 -7.47
C PHE A 579 -8.93 -33.06 -5.95
N VAL A 580 -7.72 -33.13 -5.39
CA VAL A 580 -7.46 -33.01 -3.96
C VAL A 580 -6.47 -31.88 -3.73
N LEU A 581 -6.85 -30.94 -2.87
CA LEU A 581 -5.96 -29.88 -2.40
C LEU A 581 -5.33 -30.29 -1.06
N SER A 582 -4.04 -30.00 -0.91
CA SER A 582 -3.28 -30.28 0.31
C SER A 582 -2.31 -29.14 0.61
N ASN A 583 -1.73 -29.16 1.81
CA ASN A 583 -0.84 -28.10 2.30
C ASN A 583 -1.49 -26.70 2.28
N ILE A 584 -2.80 -26.63 2.52
CA ILE A 584 -3.52 -25.35 2.67
C ILE A 584 -3.14 -24.77 4.05
N PRO A 585 -2.63 -23.53 4.14
CA PRO A 585 -2.30 -22.90 5.41
C PRO A 585 -3.58 -22.58 6.22
N ASN A 586 -3.41 -22.21 7.49
CA ASN A 586 -4.53 -21.66 8.27
C ASN A 586 -5.00 -20.34 7.65
N LEU A 587 -6.26 -20.30 7.23
CA LEU A 587 -6.90 -19.12 6.63
C LEU A 587 -7.84 -18.43 7.64
N PRO A 588 -8.00 -17.10 7.59
CA PRO A 588 -7.36 -16.18 6.66
C PRO A 588 -5.85 -15.98 6.96
N ILE A 589 -5.04 -15.83 5.90
CA ILE A 589 -3.60 -15.53 6.01
C ILE A 589 -3.29 -14.18 5.38
N THR A 590 -2.34 -13.46 5.96
CA THR A 590 -1.86 -12.17 5.44
C THR A 590 -0.45 -12.32 4.91
N LEU A 591 -0.23 -11.84 3.69
CA LEU A 591 1.07 -11.82 3.02
C LEU A 591 1.54 -10.37 2.88
N ASP A 592 2.66 -10.04 3.51
CA ASP A 592 3.34 -8.77 3.26
C ASP A 592 3.88 -8.74 1.81
N SER A 593 4.28 -7.55 1.35
CA SER A 593 4.85 -7.38 0.00
C SER A 593 6.03 -8.33 -0.23
N ALA A 594 6.03 -9.01 -1.38
CA ALA A 594 6.97 -10.06 -1.78
C ALA A 594 6.95 -11.37 -0.96
N GLN A 595 6.09 -11.51 0.05
CA GLN A 595 5.88 -12.80 0.71
C GLN A 595 5.12 -13.78 -0.20
N LYS A 596 5.37 -15.07 0.03
CA LYS A 596 4.78 -16.18 -0.74
C LYS A 596 4.41 -17.35 0.15
N ILE A 597 3.39 -18.09 -0.27
CA ILE A 597 2.98 -19.39 0.26
C ILE A 597 2.88 -20.39 -0.88
N SER A 598 2.87 -21.67 -0.56
CA SER A 598 2.70 -22.75 -1.53
C SER A 598 1.60 -23.69 -1.09
N ILE A 599 0.68 -23.99 -1.99
CA ILE A 599 -0.32 -25.05 -1.81
C ILE A 599 -0.04 -26.17 -2.82
N ASN A 600 -0.60 -27.34 -2.58
CA ASN A 600 -0.42 -28.50 -3.45
C ASN A 600 -1.77 -28.96 -3.99
N ALA A 601 -1.78 -29.40 -5.24
CA ALA A 601 -2.91 -30.06 -5.87
C ALA A 601 -2.48 -31.41 -6.46
N THR A 602 -3.34 -32.40 -6.31
CA THR A 602 -3.15 -33.75 -6.85
C THR A 602 -4.45 -34.20 -7.52
N PHE A 603 -4.33 -34.93 -8.62
CA PHE A 603 -5.44 -35.61 -9.30
C PHE A 603 -5.40 -37.13 -9.03
N ILE A 604 -6.51 -37.65 -8.51
CA ILE A 604 -6.78 -39.07 -8.22
C ILE A 604 -8.07 -39.46 -8.98
N PRO A 605 -7.97 -40.09 -10.17
CA PRO A 605 -9.15 -40.41 -10.97
C PRO A 605 -10.06 -41.41 -10.24
N SER A 606 -11.36 -41.13 -10.15
CA SER A 606 -12.37 -42.05 -9.56
C SER A 606 -12.94 -43.05 -10.57
N VAL A 607 -12.72 -42.81 -11.86
CA VAL A 607 -13.07 -43.71 -12.97
C VAL A 607 -12.02 -43.60 -14.07
N GLY A 608 -11.89 -44.67 -14.84
CA GLY A 608 -11.03 -44.72 -16.02
C GLY A 608 -11.73 -44.31 -17.31
N SER A 609 -11.25 -44.87 -18.43
CA SER A 609 -11.72 -44.64 -19.79
C SER A 609 -13.09 -45.28 -20.06
N GLN A 610 -13.84 -44.70 -21.00
CA GLN A 610 -15.10 -45.26 -21.53
C GLN A 610 -14.81 -46.54 -22.38
N GLN A 611 -15.84 -47.30 -22.78
CA GLN A 611 -15.71 -48.59 -23.53
C GLN A 611 -14.94 -48.53 -24.87
N ASN A 612 -14.43 -47.38 -25.28
CA ASN A 612 -13.63 -47.16 -26.49
C ASN A 612 -12.15 -46.80 -26.21
N GLY A 613 -11.68 -46.93 -24.95
CA GLY A 613 -10.28 -46.72 -24.58
C GLY A 613 -9.84 -45.26 -24.49
N GLN A 614 -10.74 -44.29 -24.72
CA GLN A 614 -10.41 -42.86 -24.56
C GLN A 614 -10.42 -42.45 -23.08
N PRO A 615 -9.38 -41.73 -22.59
CA PRO A 615 -9.33 -41.23 -21.22
C PRO A 615 -10.54 -40.34 -20.90
N THR A 616 -11.13 -40.52 -19.72
CA THR A 616 -12.22 -39.67 -19.25
C THR A 616 -11.65 -38.40 -18.64
N VAL A 617 -11.80 -37.27 -19.33
CA VAL A 617 -11.34 -35.97 -18.83
C VAL A 617 -12.23 -35.48 -17.68
N ARG A 618 -11.59 -34.97 -16.64
CA ARG A 618 -12.17 -34.30 -15.48
C ARG A 618 -11.68 -32.87 -15.45
N THR A 619 -12.57 -31.98 -15.08
CA THR A 619 -12.29 -30.55 -14.93
C THR A 619 -12.66 -30.09 -13.55
N GLY A 620 -11.94 -29.09 -13.07
CA GLY A 620 -12.24 -28.37 -11.83
C GLY A 620 -11.58 -27.00 -11.88
N ALA A 621 -11.69 -26.24 -10.80
CA ALA A 621 -10.89 -25.04 -10.63
C ALA A 621 -10.65 -24.76 -9.15
N ILE A 622 -9.50 -24.17 -8.85
CA ILE A 622 -9.19 -23.64 -7.52
C ILE A 622 -9.65 -22.18 -7.48
N SER A 623 -10.50 -21.82 -6.52
CA SER A 623 -10.87 -20.44 -6.20
C SER A 623 -10.04 -19.95 -5.03
N ILE A 624 -9.36 -18.82 -5.22
CA ILE A 624 -8.57 -18.14 -4.20
C ILE A 624 -9.20 -16.77 -3.95
N LYS A 625 -10.01 -16.66 -2.89
CA LYS A 625 -10.60 -15.38 -2.47
C LYS A 625 -9.56 -14.57 -1.72
N ASN A 626 -9.40 -13.31 -2.10
CA ASN A 626 -8.31 -12.48 -1.65
C ASN A 626 -8.68 -10.98 -1.60
N SER A 627 -7.80 -10.15 -1.05
CA SER A 627 -8.03 -8.71 -0.90
C SER A 627 -7.53 -7.86 -2.07
N ASP A 628 -7.01 -8.44 -3.16
CA ASP A 628 -6.65 -7.69 -4.37
C ASP A 628 -7.90 -7.29 -5.14
N ARG A 629 -8.16 -5.98 -5.21
CA ARG A 629 -9.31 -5.44 -5.93
C ARG A 629 -9.17 -5.55 -7.45
N LYS A 630 -7.96 -5.56 -8.01
CA LYS A 630 -7.74 -5.72 -9.45
C LYS A 630 -8.09 -7.12 -9.92
N SER A 631 -7.90 -8.12 -9.06
CA SER A 631 -8.39 -9.47 -9.31
C SER A 631 -9.90 -9.62 -9.06
N ASN A 632 -10.62 -8.53 -8.76
CA ASN A 632 -12.02 -8.58 -8.33
C ASN A 632 -12.22 -9.51 -7.10
N PHE A 633 -11.24 -9.51 -6.19
CA PHE A 633 -11.23 -10.30 -4.96
C PHE A 633 -11.18 -11.83 -5.13
N GLU A 634 -10.96 -12.34 -6.34
CA GLU A 634 -10.88 -13.77 -6.62
C GLU A 634 -9.89 -14.10 -7.74
N VAL A 635 -9.09 -15.15 -7.57
CA VAL A 635 -8.30 -15.76 -8.66
C VAL A 635 -8.77 -17.20 -8.84
N VAL A 636 -9.05 -17.57 -10.09
CA VAL A 636 -9.52 -18.92 -10.45
C VAL A 636 -8.46 -19.61 -11.29
N ILE A 637 -7.98 -20.77 -10.84
CA ILE A 637 -6.99 -21.60 -11.55
C ILE A 637 -7.70 -22.85 -12.07
N PRO A 638 -7.94 -22.98 -13.39
CA PRO A 638 -8.54 -24.18 -13.98
C PRO A 638 -7.64 -25.41 -13.81
N LEU A 639 -8.28 -26.54 -13.51
CA LEU A 639 -7.67 -27.86 -13.37
C LEU A 639 -8.21 -28.82 -14.45
N SER A 640 -7.32 -29.59 -15.07
CA SER A 640 -7.68 -30.72 -15.94
C SER A 640 -6.89 -31.96 -15.59
N GLY A 641 -7.51 -33.13 -15.71
CA GLY A 641 -6.83 -34.42 -15.58
C GLY A 641 -7.70 -35.49 -16.22
N ALA A 642 -7.10 -36.56 -16.75
CA ALA A 642 -7.85 -37.62 -17.41
C ALA A 642 -7.57 -38.98 -16.75
N GLY A 643 -8.64 -39.69 -16.39
CA GLY A 643 -8.55 -41.07 -15.92
C GLY A 643 -8.52 -42.05 -17.10
N LYS A 644 -7.52 -42.92 -17.18
CA LYS A 644 -7.46 -44.04 -18.13
C LYS A 644 -7.58 -45.35 -17.38
N THR A 645 -8.52 -46.22 -17.75
CA THR A 645 -8.70 -47.51 -17.05
C THR A 645 -7.42 -48.31 -17.19
N CYS A 646 -6.92 -48.86 -16.08
CA CYS A 646 -5.77 -49.73 -16.18
C CYS A 646 -6.17 -51.06 -16.84
N CYS A 647 -5.43 -51.40 -17.89
CA CYS A 647 -5.45 -52.66 -18.64
C CYS A 647 -6.82 -52.99 -19.22
N PRO A 648 -7.15 -52.50 -20.44
CA PRO A 648 -8.32 -52.98 -21.16
C PRO A 648 -8.27 -54.51 -21.28
N ALA A 649 -9.44 -55.15 -21.19
CA ALA A 649 -9.54 -56.60 -21.30
C ALA A 649 -8.99 -57.06 -22.66
N ARG A 650 -7.97 -57.93 -22.64
CA ARG A 650 -7.43 -58.64 -23.82
C ARG A 650 -7.86 -60.10 -23.76
N ASN A 651 -8.11 -60.71 -24.92
CA ASN A 651 -8.62 -62.08 -24.99
C ASN A 651 -7.70 -63.07 -24.28
N ASN A 652 -8.27 -63.87 -23.38
CA ASN A 652 -7.61 -64.94 -22.64
C ASN A 652 -6.37 -64.51 -21.83
N THR A 653 -6.38 -63.28 -21.29
CA THR A 653 -5.30 -62.75 -20.43
C THR A 653 -5.80 -62.37 -19.04
N SER A 654 -4.87 -62.32 -18.08
CA SER A 654 -5.00 -61.57 -16.83
C SER A 654 -4.07 -60.35 -16.89
N GLY A 655 -4.63 -59.17 -16.71
CA GLY A 655 -3.88 -57.90 -16.67
C GLY A 655 -3.53 -57.53 -15.23
N SER A 656 -2.28 -57.17 -15.00
CA SER A 656 -1.75 -56.63 -13.75
C SER A 656 -1.17 -55.25 -14.01
N CYS A 657 -1.48 -54.30 -13.14
CA CYS A 657 -1.06 -52.92 -13.27
C CYS A 657 -0.16 -52.52 -12.12
N THR A 658 0.87 -51.71 -12.39
CA THR A 658 1.65 -51.03 -11.35
C THR A 658 1.75 -49.55 -11.71
N CYS A 659 1.46 -48.65 -10.76
CA CYS A 659 1.48 -47.21 -11.01
C CYS A 659 2.86 -46.78 -11.56
N GLY A 660 2.88 -46.13 -12.72
CA GLY A 660 4.10 -45.62 -13.37
C GLY A 660 4.75 -46.54 -14.42
N THR A 661 4.50 -47.85 -14.40
CA THR A 661 5.12 -48.82 -15.34
C THR A 661 4.18 -49.32 -16.45
N GLY A 662 2.88 -49.02 -16.38
CA GLY A 662 1.90 -49.42 -17.39
C GLY A 662 1.30 -50.81 -17.14
N CYS A 663 0.70 -51.40 -18.18
CA CYS A 663 0.04 -52.70 -18.11
C CYS A 663 0.98 -53.85 -18.40
N LEU A 664 0.92 -54.87 -17.55
CA LEU A 664 1.54 -56.17 -17.80
C LEU A 664 0.44 -57.21 -17.99
N TYR A 665 0.47 -57.94 -19.09
CA TYR A 665 -0.47 -59.02 -19.36
C TYR A 665 0.23 -60.37 -19.21
N SER A 666 -0.49 -61.34 -18.64
CA SER A 666 -0.11 -62.76 -18.58
C SER A 666 -1.23 -63.61 -19.16
N CYS A 667 -0.89 -64.70 -19.85
CA CYS A 667 -1.90 -65.61 -20.39
C CYS A 667 -2.67 -66.32 -19.28
N LEU A 668 -3.98 -66.50 -19.49
CA LEU A 668 -4.78 -67.43 -18.71
C LEU A 668 -4.32 -68.86 -19.01
N GLN A 669 -4.67 -69.78 -18.11
CA GLN A 669 -4.32 -71.19 -18.24
C GLN A 669 -4.77 -71.76 -19.61
N ASP A 670 -3.88 -72.53 -20.25
CA ASP A 670 -4.06 -73.17 -21.56
C ASP A 670 -4.14 -72.21 -22.78
N PHE A 671 -3.74 -70.95 -22.60
CA PHE A 671 -3.57 -69.99 -23.69
C PHE A 671 -2.13 -69.50 -23.80
N TYR A 672 -1.66 -69.30 -25.04
CA TYR A 672 -0.28 -68.88 -25.34
C TYR A 672 -0.27 -67.69 -26.31
N ASP A 673 0.72 -66.81 -26.13
CA ASP A 673 1.06 -65.71 -27.03
C ASP A 673 2.10 -66.20 -28.05
N LEU A 674 1.67 -66.47 -29.29
CA LEU A 674 2.54 -66.99 -30.35
C LEU A 674 3.31 -65.88 -31.09
N ASN A 675 2.74 -64.67 -31.17
CA ASN A 675 3.33 -63.57 -31.93
C ASN A 675 4.22 -62.66 -31.07
N GLY A 676 4.28 -62.91 -29.76
CA GLY A 676 5.11 -62.19 -28.79
C GLY A 676 4.61 -60.78 -28.50
N ASP A 677 3.35 -60.47 -28.85
CA ASP A 677 2.80 -59.12 -28.78
C ASP A 677 2.04 -58.83 -27.48
N LEU A 678 1.97 -59.78 -26.54
CA LEU A 678 1.15 -59.70 -25.33
C LEU A 678 1.31 -58.40 -24.52
N ASN A 679 2.49 -57.78 -24.54
CA ASN A 679 2.77 -56.51 -23.83
C ASN A 679 2.98 -55.30 -24.78
N ALA A 680 2.60 -55.43 -26.06
CA ALA A 680 2.67 -54.34 -27.02
C ALA A 680 1.67 -53.20 -26.63
N PRO A 681 2.06 -51.92 -26.79
CA PRO A 681 1.26 -50.77 -26.34
C PRO A 681 -0.11 -50.64 -27.02
N ASP A 682 -0.20 -51.01 -28.31
CA ASP A 682 -1.40 -50.92 -29.15
C ASP A 682 -1.50 -52.17 -30.07
N ASN A 683 -2.72 -52.66 -30.33
CA ASN A 683 -3.07 -53.78 -31.24
C ASN A 683 -2.70 -55.22 -30.84
N SER A 684 -2.23 -55.47 -29.62
CA SER A 684 -2.10 -56.85 -29.12
C SER A 684 -3.46 -57.54 -29.03
N ASN A 685 -3.55 -58.75 -29.58
CA ASN A 685 -4.76 -59.57 -29.59
C ASN A 685 -4.89 -60.50 -28.36
N GLY A 686 -3.92 -60.48 -27.44
CA GLY A 686 -3.98 -61.19 -26.16
C GLY A 686 -3.12 -62.46 -26.16
N CYS A 687 -3.70 -63.57 -25.70
CA CYS A 687 -3.09 -64.89 -25.87
C CYS A 687 -4.00 -65.68 -26.82
N GLU A 688 -3.59 -65.73 -28.07
CA GLU A 688 -4.42 -66.13 -29.21
C GLU A 688 -4.62 -67.63 -29.28
N TYR A 689 -3.63 -68.38 -28.79
CA TYR A 689 -3.55 -69.81 -29.07
C TYR A 689 -4.01 -70.63 -27.88
N GLY A 690 -5.24 -71.14 -27.96
CA GLY A 690 -5.77 -72.10 -27.00
C GLY A 690 -5.29 -73.51 -27.34
N CYS A 691 -4.39 -74.05 -26.51
CA CYS A 691 -3.82 -75.37 -26.72
C CYS A 691 -3.56 -76.07 -25.38
N VAL A 692 -3.86 -77.37 -25.34
CA VAL A 692 -3.65 -78.20 -24.16
C VAL A 692 -2.48 -79.12 -24.44
N LYS A 693 -1.32 -78.85 -23.84
CA LYS A 693 -0.13 -79.68 -23.99
C LYS A 693 -0.45 -81.12 -23.65
N THR A 694 -0.04 -82.05 -24.52
CA THR A 694 -0.18 -83.48 -24.22
C THR A 694 0.86 -83.91 -23.17
N ALA A 695 0.60 -85.02 -22.50
CA ALA A 695 1.48 -85.51 -21.43
C ALA A 695 2.92 -85.80 -21.92
N ASP A 696 3.07 -86.13 -23.20
CA ASP A 696 4.34 -86.14 -23.92
C ASP A 696 4.33 -84.98 -24.94
N PRO A 697 5.23 -84.00 -24.84
CA PRO A 697 5.29 -82.84 -25.74
C PRO A 697 6.07 -83.17 -27.03
N LYS A 698 6.13 -84.44 -27.44
CA LYS A 698 6.80 -84.86 -28.67
C LYS A 698 5.78 -85.05 -29.78
N GLU A 699 5.99 -84.35 -30.89
CA GLU A 699 5.17 -84.45 -32.09
C GLU A 699 5.17 -85.88 -32.67
N ILE A 700 3.98 -86.33 -33.01
CA ILE A 700 3.69 -87.55 -33.77
C ILE A 700 2.78 -87.17 -34.94
N CYS A 701 2.83 -87.87 -36.08
CA CYS A 701 1.98 -87.55 -37.25
C CYS A 701 0.51 -87.91 -36.97
N ASP A 702 -0.18 -87.11 -36.15
CA ASP A 702 -1.56 -87.34 -35.71
C ASP A 702 -2.46 -86.10 -35.86
N GLY A 703 -1.92 -85.00 -36.37
CA GLY A 703 -2.62 -83.74 -36.62
C GLY A 703 -2.84 -82.90 -35.37
N LYS A 704 -2.09 -83.12 -34.29
CA LYS A 704 -2.13 -82.30 -33.07
C LYS A 704 -0.78 -81.63 -32.82
N ASP A 705 -0.83 -80.38 -32.39
CA ASP A 705 0.32 -79.64 -31.84
C ASP A 705 0.51 -80.09 -30.38
N ASN A 706 1.39 -81.07 -30.16
CA ASN A 706 1.59 -81.75 -28.88
C ASN A 706 2.34 -80.87 -27.86
N ASP A 707 3.20 -79.96 -28.33
CA ASP A 707 3.99 -79.06 -27.48
C ASP A 707 3.46 -77.62 -27.37
N CYS A 708 2.40 -77.32 -28.13
CA CYS A 708 1.70 -76.04 -28.25
C CYS A 708 2.57 -74.90 -28.78
N ASN A 709 3.49 -75.17 -29.70
CA ASN A 709 4.39 -74.16 -30.29
C ASN A 709 3.81 -73.46 -31.54
N GLY A 710 2.62 -73.86 -32.00
CA GLY A 710 1.92 -73.27 -33.15
C GLY A 710 2.22 -73.95 -34.49
N LEU A 711 3.03 -75.01 -34.50
CA LEU A 711 3.24 -75.92 -35.62
C LEU A 711 2.60 -77.27 -35.30
N THR A 712 2.25 -78.04 -36.33
CA THR A 712 1.57 -79.34 -36.15
C THR A 712 2.38 -80.40 -36.84
N ASP A 713 2.66 -81.51 -36.13
CA ASP A 713 3.41 -82.67 -36.60
C ASP A 713 4.82 -82.31 -37.12
N GLU A 714 5.48 -81.29 -36.57
CA GLU A 714 6.81 -80.88 -37.01
C GLU A 714 7.92 -81.78 -36.45
N GLY A 715 8.89 -82.11 -37.30
CA GLY A 715 10.01 -82.93 -36.87
C GLY A 715 10.61 -83.76 -37.99
N ASN A 716 11.44 -84.72 -37.59
CA ASN A 716 12.08 -85.61 -38.55
C ASN A 716 11.03 -86.56 -39.15
N ILE A 717 10.85 -86.47 -40.46
CA ILE A 717 9.85 -87.25 -41.21
C ILE A 717 10.00 -88.76 -41.03
N ASN A 718 11.22 -89.27 -40.83
CA ASN A 718 11.46 -90.71 -40.64
C ASN A 718 11.09 -91.18 -39.22
N THR A 719 10.99 -90.26 -38.26
CA THR A 719 10.48 -90.56 -36.91
C THR A 719 8.96 -90.39 -36.81
N LEU A 720 8.40 -89.49 -37.61
CA LEU A 720 6.96 -89.27 -37.74
C LEU A 720 6.30 -90.41 -38.55
N CYS A 721 6.93 -90.79 -39.67
CA CYS A 721 6.47 -91.81 -40.62
C CYS A 721 7.66 -92.67 -41.11
N PRO A 722 7.90 -93.85 -40.50
CA PRO A 722 9.01 -94.73 -40.88
C PRO A 722 8.91 -95.26 -42.33
N PRO A 723 10.01 -95.27 -43.12
CA PRO A 723 9.98 -95.68 -44.53
C PRO A 723 9.61 -97.15 -44.76
N PRO A 724 8.56 -97.44 -45.56
CA PRO A 724 8.21 -98.79 -45.98
C PRO A 724 9.16 -99.30 -47.08
N PRO A 725 9.14 -100.60 -47.40
CA PRO A 725 10.08 -101.20 -48.35
C PRO A 725 10.11 -100.49 -49.72
N TYR A 726 11.32 -100.20 -50.22
CA TYR A 726 11.57 -99.59 -51.53
C TYR A 726 10.88 -98.24 -51.79
N ALA A 727 10.45 -97.53 -50.74
CA ALA A 727 9.71 -96.28 -50.82
C ALA A 727 10.27 -95.20 -49.88
N THR A 728 10.05 -93.93 -50.21
CA THR A 728 10.24 -92.79 -49.31
C THR A 728 8.90 -92.31 -48.74
N THR A 729 8.90 -91.58 -47.62
CA THR A 729 7.68 -91.26 -46.86
C THR A 729 7.44 -89.77 -46.70
N VAL A 730 6.17 -89.44 -46.49
CA VAL A 730 5.71 -88.11 -46.11
C VAL A 730 4.56 -88.23 -45.09
N CYS A 731 4.50 -87.30 -44.14
CA CYS A 731 3.36 -87.07 -43.27
C CYS A 731 2.52 -85.99 -43.94
N ASP A 732 1.33 -86.37 -44.42
CA ASP A 732 0.41 -85.48 -45.12
C ASP A 732 -0.96 -85.56 -44.44
N ASN A 733 -1.40 -84.45 -43.84
CA ASN A 733 -2.65 -84.32 -43.08
C ASN A 733 -2.80 -85.37 -41.95
N GLY A 734 -1.76 -85.57 -41.13
CA GLY A 734 -1.79 -86.51 -40.00
C GLY A 734 -1.82 -87.98 -40.42
N GLN A 735 -1.43 -88.30 -41.67
CA GLN A 735 -1.33 -89.65 -42.18
C GLN A 735 -0.03 -89.88 -42.95
N CYS A 736 0.58 -91.05 -42.77
CA CYS A 736 1.78 -91.44 -43.51
C CYS A 736 1.45 -91.93 -44.92
N LYS A 737 2.12 -91.40 -45.94
CA LYS A 737 1.96 -91.75 -47.37
C LYS A 737 3.31 -92.02 -48.04
N ILE A 738 3.29 -92.84 -49.11
CA ILE A 738 4.46 -93.07 -49.97
C ILE A 738 4.67 -91.80 -50.80
N SER A 739 5.87 -91.23 -50.70
CA SER A 739 6.28 -90.05 -51.46
C SER A 739 6.84 -90.40 -52.83
N SER A 740 7.66 -91.46 -52.92
CA SER A 740 8.21 -91.95 -54.19
C SER A 740 8.72 -93.38 -54.08
N CYS A 741 8.72 -94.10 -55.20
CA CYS A 741 9.29 -95.43 -55.33
C CYS A 741 10.77 -95.39 -55.73
N SER A 742 11.52 -96.39 -55.26
CA SER A 742 12.88 -96.64 -55.72
C SER A 742 12.90 -96.97 -57.22
N THR A 743 13.96 -96.59 -57.93
CA THR A 743 14.07 -96.82 -59.38
C THR A 743 13.84 -98.29 -59.76
N GLY A 744 12.95 -98.54 -60.72
CA GLY A 744 12.59 -99.88 -61.18
C GLY A 744 11.53 -100.59 -60.34
N TYR A 745 11.04 -99.95 -59.27
CA TYR A 745 9.91 -100.41 -58.45
C TYR A 745 8.72 -99.47 -58.60
N TYR A 746 7.52 -100.04 -58.62
CA TYR A 746 6.27 -99.32 -58.76
C TYR A 746 5.30 -99.80 -57.70
N ASP A 747 4.58 -98.83 -57.13
CA ASP A 747 3.44 -99.05 -56.25
C ASP A 747 2.22 -99.39 -57.12
N VAL A 748 1.69 -100.60 -56.99
CA VAL A 748 0.53 -101.04 -57.81
C VAL A 748 -0.77 -101.09 -57.02
N ASP A 749 -0.73 -101.15 -55.68
CA ASP A 749 -1.90 -101.23 -54.80
C ASP A 749 -2.22 -99.96 -54.00
N GLY A 750 -1.28 -99.02 -53.87
CA GLY A 750 -1.44 -97.76 -53.16
C GLY A 750 -1.36 -97.86 -51.63
N ASP A 751 -0.95 -99.00 -51.07
CA ASP A 751 -0.87 -99.23 -49.63
C ASP A 751 0.51 -98.84 -49.07
N TYR A 752 0.51 -97.91 -48.11
CA TYR A 752 1.72 -97.45 -47.44
C TYR A 752 2.53 -98.59 -46.79
N SER A 753 1.85 -99.61 -46.27
CA SER A 753 2.49 -100.67 -45.49
C SER A 753 3.25 -101.68 -46.34
N THR A 754 2.83 -101.88 -47.59
CA THR A 754 3.44 -102.81 -48.55
C THR A 754 4.58 -102.17 -49.35
N GLY A 755 4.57 -100.84 -49.48
CA GLY A 755 5.63 -100.09 -50.16
C GLY A 755 5.53 -100.21 -51.69
N CYS A 756 6.62 -99.95 -52.40
CA CYS A 756 6.65 -100.11 -53.86
C CYS A 756 7.01 -101.54 -54.21
N GLU A 757 5.99 -102.36 -54.40
CA GLU A 757 6.04 -103.82 -54.39
C GLU A 757 6.33 -104.44 -55.76
N CYS A 758 6.14 -103.71 -56.87
CA CYS A 758 6.27 -104.26 -58.20
C CYS A 758 7.57 -103.88 -58.93
N GLN A 759 8.45 -104.86 -59.13
CA GLN A 759 9.66 -104.69 -59.94
C GLN A 759 9.38 -104.86 -61.44
N ALA A 760 9.84 -103.90 -62.25
CA ALA A 760 9.85 -103.98 -63.71
C ALA A 760 10.73 -105.11 -64.23
N ASP A 761 10.49 -105.57 -65.45
CA ASP A 761 11.28 -106.67 -65.99
C ASP A 761 12.66 -106.21 -66.52
N SER A 762 13.51 -107.19 -66.86
CA SER A 762 14.90 -106.90 -67.20
C SER A 762 15.08 -106.07 -68.45
N ASN A 763 14.10 -106.06 -69.37
CA ASN A 763 14.15 -105.30 -70.60
C ASN A 763 13.81 -103.84 -70.32
N ASP A 764 12.83 -103.57 -69.47
CA ASP A 764 12.46 -102.21 -69.03
C ASP A 764 13.58 -101.52 -68.26
N LEU A 765 14.26 -102.29 -67.39
CA LEU A 765 15.43 -101.80 -66.67
C LEU A 765 16.59 -101.43 -67.61
N GLN A 766 16.61 -101.98 -68.82
CA GLN A 766 17.58 -101.68 -69.88
C GLN A 766 17.04 -100.69 -70.93
N GLY A 767 15.74 -100.38 -70.92
CA GLY A 767 15.06 -99.49 -71.86
C GLY A 767 14.99 -100.02 -73.29
N VAL A 768 14.85 -101.34 -73.47
CA VAL A 768 14.78 -102.00 -74.79
C VAL A 768 13.45 -102.72 -74.98
N GLY A 769 12.95 -102.76 -76.21
CA GLY A 769 11.65 -103.39 -76.51
C GLY A 769 10.44 -102.49 -76.26
N ASN A 770 10.59 -101.29 -75.71
CA ASN A 770 9.44 -100.44 -75.34
C ASN A 770 8.85 -99.59 -76.50
N THR A 771 9.27 -99.84 -77.74
CA THR A 771 8.72 -99.17 -78.94
C THR A 771 8.81 -100.10 -80.15
N CYS A 772 7.96 -99.90 -81.16
CA CYS A 772 7.98 -100.73 -82.37
C CYS A 772 9.32 -100.69 -83.12
N GLU A 773 9.92 -99.51 -83.30
CA GLU A 773 11.23 -99.39 -83.98
C GLU A 773 12.37 -100.01 -83.18
N GLY A 774 12.21 -100.07 -81.85
CA GLY A 774 13.12 -100.73 -80.92
C GLY A 774 12.71 -102.16 -80.57
N ALA A 775 11.84 -102.79 -81.35
CA ALA A 775 11.31 -104.13 -81.06
C ALA A 775 12.43 -105.15 -80.91
N LEU A 776 12.37 -105.94 -79.85
CA LEU A 776 13.36 -106.95 -79.53
C LEU A 776 13.30 -108.07 -80.57
N ALA A 777 14.40 -108.27 -81.30
CA ALA A 777 14.47 -109.32 -82.32
C ALA A 777 14.48 -110.72 -81.68
N ILE A 778 13.46 -111.52 -81.98
CA ILE A 778 13.26 -112.87 -81.46
C ILE A 778 13.72 -113.88 -82.49
N ALA A 779 14.88 -114.47 -82.22
CA ALA A 779 15.59 -115.39 -83.13
C ALA A 779 15.90 -114.77 -84.51
N SER A 780 16.73 -115.43 -85.32
CA SER A 780 17.03 -114.93 -86.66
C SER A 780 15.86 -115.15 -87.62
N GLU A 781 15.26 -116.36 -87.64
CA GLU A 781 14.12 -116.74 -88.48
C GLU A 781 13.38 -117.95 -87.86
N ILE A 782 12.05 -118.01 -87.96
CA ILE A 782 11.20 -119.16 -87.60
C ILE A 782 10.68 -119.78 -88.90
N VAL A 783 11.25 -120.92 -89.27
CA VAL A 783 10.96 -121.62 -90.52
C VAL A 783 9.79 -122.59 -90.32
N ASP A 784 8.80 -122.54 -91.21
CA ASP A 784 7.59 -123.35 -91.18
C ASP A 784 7.87 -124.87 -91.24
N SER A 785 8.80 -125.32 -92.09
CA SER A 785 9.17 -126.74 -92.25
C SER A 785 9.76 -127.38 -90.99
N SER A 786 10.21 -126.56 -90.03
CA SER A 786 10.79 -127.01 -88.77
C SER A 786 9.79 -127.10 -87.62
N GLN A 787 8.55 -126.58 -87.79
CA GLN A 787 7.50 -126.58 -86.77
C GLN A 787 7.98 -126.04 -85.41
N VAL A 788 8.75 -124.95 -85.43
CA VAL A 788 9.38 -124.37 -84.23
C VAL A 788 8.53 -123.27 -83.62
N PHE A 789 8.66 -123.09 -82.30
CA PHE A 789 8.01 -122.01 -81.55
C PHE A 789 8.97 -121.36 -80.54
N VAL A 790 8.64 -120.15 -80.10
CA VAL A 790 9.35 -119.40 -79.05
C VAL A 790 8.34 -118.89 -78.02
N ASP A 791 8.64 -119.11 -76.75
CA ASP A 791 7.87 -118.57 -75.62
C ASP A 791 8.60 -117.37 -75.01
N ILE A 792 7.86 -116.28 -74.77
CA ILE A 792 8.40 -115.04 -74.21
C ILE A 792 7.56 -114.64 -73.02
N THR A 793 8.22 -114.37 -71.89
CA THR A 793 7.60 -113.89 -70.65
C THR A 793 8.07 -112.46 -70.36
N GLY A 794 7.13 -111.57 -70.08
CA GLY A 794 7.40 -110.17 -69.73
C GLY A 794 6.41 -109.63 -68.68
N LYS A 795 6.56 -108.37 -68.29
CA LYS A 795 5.67 -107.70 -67.33
C LYS A 795 5.50 -106.22 -67.69
N ILE A 796 4.26 -105.82 -67.91
CA ILE A 796 3.94 -104.42 -68.20
C ILE A 796 3.80 -103.60 -66.90
N VAL A 797 4.89 -102.97 -66.46
CA VAL A 797 4.90 -101.95 -65.38
C VAL A 797 5.94 -100.85 -65.67
N PRO A 798 5.57 -99.55 -65.63
CA PRO A 798 4.31 -98.99 -65.16
C PRO A 798 3.14 -99.26 -66.11
N ALA A 799 1.91 -98.89 -65.76
CA ALA A 799 0.72 -99.15 -66.60
C ALA A 799 0.81 -98.62 -68.05
N SER A 800 1.71 -97.68 -68.33
CA SER A 800 1.99 -97.13 -69.66
C SER A 800 3.01 -97.91 -70.49
N ASP A 801 3.61 -98.94 -69.91
CA ASP A 801 4.62 -99.74 -70.56
C ASP A 801 4.03 -100.60 -71.70
N GLU A 802 4.87 -101.00 -72.64
CA GLU A 802 4.53 -101.83 -73.79
C GLU A 802 5.75 -102.64 -74.22
N ASP A 803 5.55 -103.90 -74.58
CA ASP A 803 6.63 -104.78 -75.03
C ASP A 803 6.50 -105.07 -76.52
N TRP A 804 7.54 -104.79 -77.30
CA TRP A 804 7.58 -105.03 -78.73
C TRP A 804 8.61 -106.09 -79.10
N TYR A 805 8.18 -107.04 -79.92
CA TYR A 805 9.00 -108.14 -80.44
C TYR A 805 8.99 -108.15 -81.96
N ARG A 806 10.13 -108.45 -82.59
CA ARG A 806 10.27 -108.59 -84.04
C ARG A 806 10.65 -110.03 -84.39
N VAL A 807 9.88 -110.66 -85.26
CA VAL A 807 10.10 -112.04 -85.71
C VAL A 807 10.04 -112.12 -87.23
N VAL A 808 10.89 -112.97 -87.82
CA VAL A 808 10.84 -113.30 -89.25
C VAL A 808 10.23 -114.69 -89.39
N ALA A 809 9.01 -114.77 -89.92
CA ALA A 809 8.36 -116.02 -90.26
C ALA A 809 8.76 -116.39 -91.69
N ARG A 810 9.63 -117.38 -91.83
CA ARG A 810 10.17 -117.80 -93.13
C ARG A 810 9.40 -119.00 -93.66
N ASP A 811 9.06 -118.93 -94.93
CA ASP A 811 8.42 -119.97 -95.72
C ASP A 811 9.48 -120.76 -96.51
N ASP A 812 9.61 -122.05 -96.27
CA ASP A 812 10.61 -122.90 -96.91
C ASP A 812 10.12 -123.47 -98.25
N ILE A 813 10.06 -122.60 -99.26
CA ILE A 813 9.55 -122.94 -100.59
C ILE A 813 10.23 -124.16 -101.25
N ASP A 814 11.48 -124.47 -100.87
CA ASP A 814 12.17 -125.65 -101.37
C ASP A 814 11.64 -126.94 -100.72
N ALA A 815 11.15 -126.90 -99.48
CA ALA A 815 10.45 -128.01 -98.84
C ALA A 815 9.09 -128.24 -99.49
N ASP A 816 8.29 -127.19 -99.66
CA ASP A 816 6.90 -127.30 -100.16
C ASP A 816 6.86 -127.87 -101.58
N ARG A 817 7.82 -127.44 -102.42
CA ARG A 817 7.94 -127.96 -103.79
C ARG A 817 8.37 -129.43 -103.84
N ARG A 818 9.06 -129.92 -102.81
CA ARG A 818 9.52 -131.32 -102.73
C ARG A 818 8.42 -132.26 -102.27
N ASP A 819 7.62 -131.85 -101.29
CA ASP A 819 6.58 -132.72 -100.70
C ASP A 819 5.16 -132.42 -101.20
N GLY A 820 4.98 -131.31 -101.93
CA GLY A 820 3.71 -130.84 -102.47
C GLY A 820 2.77 -130.26 -101.41
N LYS A 821 3.32 -129.84 -100.25
CA LYS A 821 2.56 -129.31 -99.12
C LYS A 821 3.17 -128.01 -98.62
N ASP A 822 2.37 -126.96 -98.66
CA ASP A 822 2.67 -125.73 -97.93
C ASP A 822 2.35 -125.95 -96.44
N ASN A 823 3.31 -125.66 -95.56
CA ASN A 823 3.13 -125.71 -94.11
C ASN A 823 3.18 -124.32 -93.46
N PHE A 824 3.16 -123.23 -94.22
CA PHE A 824 3.22 -121.89 -93.67
C PHE A 824 2.01 -121.58 -92.79
N HIS A 825 2.27 -121.39 -91.49
CA HIS A 825 1.26 -121.21 -90.47
C HIS A 825 1.84 -120.40 -89.32
N PHE A 826 1.76 -119.08 -89.41
CA PHE A 826 2.25 -118.18 -88.38
C PHE A 826 1.18 -117.88 -87.34
N ALA A 827 1.51 -118.08 -86.06
CA ALA A 827 0.58 -117.85 -84.95
C ALA A 827 1.25 -117.19 -83.74
N VAL A 828 0.49 -116.33 -83.07
CA VAL A 828 0.86 -115.67 -81.81
C VAL A 828 -0.29 -115.76 -80.83
N TYR A 829 -0.07 -116.28 -79.63
CA TYR A 829 -1.12 -116.40 -78.60
C TYR A 829 -0.56 -116.43 -77.18
N PHE A 830 -1.36 -116.07 -76.18
CA PHE A 830 -0.93 -116.14 -74.78
C PHE A 830 -0.98 -117.57 -74.23
N LEU A 831 0.11 -118.00 -73.58
CA LEU A 831 0.15 -119.16 -72.68
C LEU A 831 -0.25 -118.77 -71.25
N ASN A 832 0.09 -117.55 -70.83
CA ASN A 832 -0.28 -116.99 -69.54
C ASN A 832 -0.75 -115.55 -69.73
N ASN A 833 -2.02 -115.29 -69.38
CA ASN A 833 -2.61 -113.95 -69.42
C ASN A 833 -3.60 -113.81 -68.23
N PRO A 834 -3.08 -113.66 -67.00
CA PRO A 834 -3.92 -113.64 -65.81
C PRO A 834 -4.90 -112.47 -65.87
N ASN A 835 -6.14 -112.73 -65.49
CA ASN A 835 -7.24 -111.75 -65.53
C ASN A 835 -7.50 -111.11 -66.90
N ASN A 836 -6.99 -111.72 -67.99
CA ASN A 836 -7.02 -111.12 -69.33
C ASN A 836 -6.39 -109.71 -69.34
N ALA A 837 -5.31 -109.54 -68.56
CA ALA A 837 -4.64 -108.27 -68.31
C ALA A 837 -3.82 -107.73 -69.49
N TYR A 838 -3.51 -108.58 -70.46
CA TYR A 838 -2.63 -108.27 -71.59
C TYR A 838 -3.32 -108.52 -72.92
N GLN A 839 -2.99 -107.72 -73.92
CA GLN A 839 -3.49 -107.82 -75.28
C GLN A 839 -2.32 -107.70 -76.27
N ILE A 840 -2.51 -108.23 -77.48
CA ILE A 840 -1.57 -108.14 -78.57
C ILE A 840 -2.06 -107.22 -79.70
N GLU A 841 -1.09 -106.59 -80.35
CA GLU A 841 -1.23 -105.95 -81.65
C GLU A 841 -0.14 -106.51 -82.57
N ILE A 842 -0.52 -106.91 -83.78
CA ILE A 842 0.40 -107.48 -84.77
C ILE A 842 0.51 -106.54 -85.96
N ARG A 843 1.73 -106.20 -86.36
CA ARG A 843 2.03 -105.46 -87.59
C ARG A 843 2.88 -106.31 -88.51
N GLU A 844 2.59 -106.23 -89.80
CA GLU A 844 3.33 -106.98 -90.82
C GLU A 844 4.35 -106.08 -91.54
N ASN A 845 5.52 -106.62 -91.82
CA ASN A 845 6.65 -106.04 -92.56
C ASN A 845 7.34 -104.84 -91.91
N ASP A 846 6.59 -103.85 -91.39
CA ASP A 846 7.12 -102.64 -90.79
C ASP A 846 6.23 -102.11 -89.64
N CYS A 847 6.70 -101.05 -88.99
CA CYS A 847 6.00 -100.37 -87.90
C CYS A 847 4.91 -99.39 -88.35
N SER A 848 4.48 -99.40 -89.62
CA SER A 848 3.40 -98.54 -90.10
C SER A 848 2.04 -99.02 -89.60
N ASN A 849 1.18 -98.08 -89.20
CA ASN A 849 -0.21 -98.38 -88.85
C ASN A 849 -1.01 -99.00 -90.03
N ALA A 850 -0.58 -98.79 -91.28
CA ALA A 850 -1.21 -99.39 -92.46
C ALA A 850 -1.06 -100.93 -92.51
N ASN A 851 -0.11 -101.48 -91.76
CA ASN A 851 0.19 -102.91 -91.75
C ASN A 851 -0.27 -103.63 -90.48
N VAL A 852 -1.07 -102.98 -89.64
CA VAL A 852 -1.71 -103.62 -88.47
C VAL A 852 -2.67 -104.70 -88.96
N LYS A 853 -2.52 -105.91 -88.43
CA LYS A 853 -3.34 -107.09 -88.75
C LYS A 853 -4.35 -107.41 -87.67
N CYS A 854 -3.98 -107.17 -86.41
CA CYS A 854 -4.88 -107.29 -85.27
C CYS A 854 -4.49 -106.28 -84.18
N ILE A 855 -5.45 -105.91 -83.32
CA ILE A 855 -5.26 -104.97 -82.21
C ILE A 855 -6.27 -105.30 -81.12
N ASN A 856 -5.87 -105.21 -79.85
CA ASN A 856 -6.66 -105.59 -78.67
C ASN A 856 -7.07 -107.07 -78.65
N ASP A 857 -6.36 -107.92 -79.41
CA ASP A 857 -6.63 -109.34 -79.48
C ASP A 857 -5.77 -110.12 -78.48
N THR A 858 -6.05 -111.41 -78.30
CA THR A 858 -5.24 -112.31 -77.47
C THR A 858 -4.63 -113.46 -78.28
N VAL A 859 -4.99 -113.53 -79.56
CA VAL A 859 -4.54 -114.52 -80.52
C VAL A 859 -4.50 -113.90 -81.91
N PHE A 860 -3.49 -114.27 -82.68
CA PHE A 860 -3.36 -113.96 -84.10
C PHE A 860 -2.88 -115.20 -84.84
N GLU A 861 -3.47 -115.46 -86.00
CA GLU A 861 -3.07 -116.55 -86.88
C GLU A 861 -3.13 -116.07 -88.33
N PHE A 862 -2.13 -116.43 -89.11
CA PHE A 862 -2.15 -116.36 -90.56
C PHE A 862 -1.53 -117.64 -91.12
N SER A 863 -2.32 -118.37 -91.91
CA SER A 863 -1.94 -119.67 -92.45
C SER A 863 -2.29 -119.76 -93.92
N THR A 864 -1.54 -120.58 -94.65
CA THR A 864 -1.79 -120.95 -96.05
C THR A 864 -1.75 -122.47 -96.25
N ASP A 865 -1.43 -123.21 -95.19
CA ASP A 865 -1.32 -124.67 -95.10
C ASP A 865 -2.64 -125.46 -95.25
N PHE A 866 -3.74 -124.80 -95.59
CA PHE A 866 -5.07 -125.39 -95.70
C PHE A 866 -5.54 -125.58 -97.15
N ARG A 867 -6.56 -126.43 -97.32
CA ARG A 867 -7.30 -126.60 -98.59
C ARG A 867 -8.72 -126.06 -98.43
N GLY A 868 -9.00 -124.88 -99.00
CA GLY A 868 -10.34 -124.29 -99.02
C GLY A 868 -10.86 -124.13 -100.45
N ASP A 869 -12.14 -124.42 -100.72
CA ASP A 869 -12.79 -124.01 -101.98
C ASP A 869 -13.42 -122.62 -101.74
N VAL A 870 -13.16 -121.60 -102.58
CA VAL A 870 -13.89 -120.31 -102.48
C VAL A 870 -15.40 -120.55 -102.60
N VAL A 871 -15.78 -121.49 -103.46
CA VAL A 871 -17.11 -122.07 -103.65
C VAL A 871 -16.95 -123.51 -104.17
N PRO A 872 -17.87 -124.45 -103.89
CA PRO A 872 -17.72 -125.85 -104.31
C PRO A 872 -17.41 -125.98 -105.82
N GLY A 873 -16.20 -126.44 -106.15
CA GLY A 873 -15.70 -126.57 -107.54
C GLY A 873 -15.12 -125.29 -108.18
N GLY A 874 -14.94 -124.21 -107.42
CA GLY A 874 -14.24 -122.98 -107.80
C GLY A 874 -12.72 -123.03 -107.55
N PRO A 875 -11.99 -121.91 -107.72
CA PRO A 875 -10.57 -121.84 -107.35
C PRO A 875 -10.39 -122.08 -105.84
N TYR A 876 -9.27 -122.69 -105.47
CA TYR A 876 -8.94 -122.98 -104.07
C TYR A 876 -8.37 -121.73 -103.35
N GLU A 877 -8.76 -121.51 -102.10
CA GLU A 877 -8.09 -120.70 -101.08
C GLU A 877 -7.14 -121.59 -100.25
N GLY A 878 -5.99 -121.03 -99.84
CA GLY A 878 -4.89 -121.80 -99.25
C GLY A 878 -4.05 -122.51 -100.33
N GLU A 879 -2.80 -122.87 -100.03
CA GLU A 879 -1.88 -123.39 -101.05
C GLU A 879 -1.79 -124.92 -101.04
N ASN A 880 -2.27 -125.60 -99.99
CA ASN A 880 -2.07 -127.03 -99.79
C ASN A 880 -3.19 -127.89 -100.42
N PRO A 881 -2.91 -128.91 -101.27
CA PRO A 881 -1.61 -129.28 -101.83
C PRO A 881 -1.16 -128.36 -102.97
N CYS A 882 0.15 -128.09 -103.04
CA CYS A 882 0.76 -127.11 -103.93
C CYS A 882 1.65 -127.77 -105.02
N THR A 883 1.92 -127.06 -106.13
CA THR A 883 2.80 -127.53 -107.21
C THR A 883 3.65 -126.43 -107.86
N VAL A 884 4.77 -126.82 -108.49
CA VAL A 884 5.70 -125.93 -109.21
C VAL A 884 5.25 -125.54 -110.63
N SER A 885 4.32 -126.27 -111.23
CA SER A 885 3.87 -126.04 -112.62
C SER A 885 2.46 -125.47 -112.67
N CYS A 886 2.30 -124.28 -112.12
CA CYS A 886 1.01 -123.61 -112.10
C CYS A 886 0.58 -123.17 -113.50
N ILE A 887 -0.49 -123.75 -114.01
CA ILE A 887 -1.17 -123.26 -115.21
C ILE A 887 -2.55 -122.80 -114.76
N SER A 888 -2.87 -121.52 -114.99
CA SER A 888 -4.19 -120.96 -114.72
C SER A 888 -5.25 -121.88 -115.36
N ASN A 889 -6.14 -122.45 -114.55
CA ASN A 889 -7.27 -123.33 -114.90
C ASN A 889 -7.12 -124.85 -114.63
N ASN A 890 -6.13 -125.31 -113.83
CA ASN A 890 -6.16 -126.68 -113.27
C ASN A 890 -6.65 -126.68 -111.80
N PHE A 891 -7.91 -127.07 -111.60
CA PHE A 891 -8.61 -127.04 -110.31
C PHE A 891 -8.32 -128.26 -109.43
N THR A 892 -7.06 -128.68 -109.25
CA THR A 892 -6.70 -129.77 -108.30
C THR A 892 -5.54 -129.48 -107.35
N THR A 893 -4.69 -128.48 -107.61
CA THR A 893 -3.53 -128.08 -106.78
C THR A 893 -3.22 -126.59 -106.99
N ASN A 894 -2.83 -125.85 -105.95
CA ASN A 894 -2.44 -124.43 -106.03
C ASN A 894 -0.92 -124.24 -106.24
N CYS A 895 -0.45 -123.00 -106.43
CA CYS A 895 0.99 -122.71 -106.48
C CYS A 895 1.61 -122.75 -105.10
N CYS A 896 2.83 -123.30 -104.99
CA CYS A 896 3.67 -123.04 -103.81
C CYS A 896 4.29 -121.64 -104.00
N ASN A 897 3.71 -120.62 -103.37
CA ASN A 897 4.25 -119.27 -103.32
C ASN A 897 5.17 -119.13 -102.10
N ASP A 898 5.94 -118.05 -102.06
CA ASP A 898 6.72 -117.69 -100.88
C ASP A 898 5.87 -116.71 -100.05
N ASN A 899 5.47 -117.13 -98.86
CA ASN A 899 4.67 -116.37 -97.90
C ASN A 899 5.50 -115.80 -96.74
N SER A 900 6.83 -115.81 -96.85
CA SER A 900 7.74 -115.26 -95.84
C SER A 900 7.39 -113.81 -95.49
N ARG A 901 7.25 -113.52 -94.19
CA ARG A 901 6.86 -112.20 -93.66
C ARG A 901 7.65 -111.87 -92.40
N VAL A 902 7.80 -110.58 -92.14
CA VAL A 902 8.28 -110.09 -90.84
C VAL A 902 7.08 -109.63 -90.03
N TYR A 903 7.01 -110.01 -88.76
CA TYR A 903 5.96 -109.55 -87.84
C TYR A 903 6.56 -108.77 -86.68
N PHE A 904 5.90 -107.69 -86.33
CA PHE A 904 6.12 -106.92 -85.11
C PHE A 904 4.94 -107.15 -84.17
N ILE A 905 5.22 -107.58 -82.95
CA ILE A 905 4.25 -108.03 -81.97
C ILE A 905 4.36 -107.10 -80.77
N ARG A 906 3.31 -106.33 -80.52
CA ARG A 906 3.19 -105.51 -79.31
C ARG A 906 2.38 -106.28 -78.28
N VAL A 907 2.86 -106.36 -77.05
CA VAL A 907 2.10 -106.78 -75.88
C VAL A 907 1.90 -105.55 -74.99
N TYR A 908 0.67 -105.27 -74.60
CA TYR A 908 0.35 -104.11 -73.76
C TYR A 908 -0.85 -104.41 -72.85
N ARG A 909 -1.09 -103.55 -71.86
CA ARG A 909 -2.19 -103.77 -70.91
C ARG A 909 -3.56 -103.53 -71.51
N ASN A 910 -4.48 -104.41 -71.14
CA ASN A 910 -5.90 -104.20 -71.27
C ASN A 910 -6.37 -103.18 -70.21
N PRO A 911 -6.88 -102.00 -70.60
CA PRO A 911 -7.29 -100.97 -69.65
C PRO A 911 -8.47 -101.38 -68.76
N ASN A 912 -9.18 -102.46 -69.10
CA ASN A 912 -10.32 -102.97 -68.34
C ASN A 912 -9.95 -104.05 -67.32
N ALA A 913 -8.68 -104.42 -67.22
CA ALA A 913 -8.20 -105.45 -66.30
C ALA A 913 -7.50 -104.84 -65.07
N PRO A 914 -7.44 -105.58 -63.93
CA PRO A 914 -6.73 -105.12 -62.74
C PRO A 914 -5.24 -104.80 -63.00
N TYR A 915 -4.77 -103.67 -62.47
CA TYR A 915 -3.35 -103.31 -62.49
C TYR A 915 -2.60 -104.04 -61.38
N LEU A 916 -2.16 -105.25 -61.69
CA LEU A 916 -1.43 -106.13 -60.77
C LEU A 916 -0.02 -106.42 -61.30
N CYS A 917 0.89 -106.78 -60.40
CA CYS A 917 2.28 -107.12 -60.71
C CYS A 917 2.48 -108.51 -61.36
N ASP A 918 1.52 -108.96 -62.16
CA ASP A 918 1.52 -110.28 -62.78
C ASP A 918 2.37 -110.32 -64.06
N THR A 919 2.90 -111.47 -64.46
CA THR A 919 3.61 -111.63 -65.75
C THR A 919 2.67 -112.14 -66.84
N TYR A 920 2.98 -111.86 -68.10
CA TYR A 920 2.37 -112.53 -69.25
C TYR A 920 3.33 -113.53 -69.87
N THR A 921 2.83 -114.46 -70.68
CA THR A 921 3.68 -115.28 -71.56
C THR A 921 2.99 -115.48 -72.89
N ILE A 922 3.64 -115.12 -73.99
CA ILE A 922 3.17 -115.36 -75.36
C ILE A 922 3.98 -116.47 -76.02
N ARG A 923 3.34 -117.25 -76.90
CA ARG A 923 3.99 -118.18 -77.82
C ARG A 923 3.88 -117.63 -79.24
N ILE A 924 4.98 -117.72 -79.97
CA ILE A 924 5.09 -117.37 -81.39
C ILE A 924 5.53 -118.64 -82.13
N SER A 925 4.80 -119.07 -83.16
CA SER A 925 5.12 -120.28 -83.94
C SER A 925 4.97 -120.06 -85.44
N ASN A 926 5.71 -120.84 -86.23
CA ASN A 926 5.48 -121.00 -87.66
C ASN A 926 5.44 -122.50 -88.03
N GLY A 927 4.46 -122.94 -88.80
CA GLY A 927 4.27 -124.33 -89.20
C GLY A 927 3.57 -125.23 -88.19
N LEU A 928 2.97 -124.64 -87.15
CA LEU A 928 2.18 -125.34 -86.15
C LEU A 928 0.79 -124.68 -86.04
N PRO A 929 -0.29 -125.47 -86.10
CA PRO A 929 -1.62 -124.94 -85.85
C PRO A 929 -1.79 -124.51 -84.39
N LEU A 930 -2.70 -123.56 -84.17
CA LEU A 930 -3.12 -123.20 -82.82
C LEU A 930 -3.64 -124.44 -82.04
N PRO A 931 -3.32 -124.58 -80.73
CA PRO A 931 -3.74 -125.71 -79.90
C PRO A 931 -5.24 -125.87 -79.70
#